data_AF-A0A6G8L112-F1
#
_entry.id   AF-A0A6G8L112-F1
#
_cell.length_a   1.000
_cell.length_b   1.000
_cell.length_c   1.000
_cell.angle_alpha   90.00
_cell.angle_beta   90.00
_cell.angle_gamma   90.00
#
_symmetry.space_group_name_H-M   'P 1'
#
loop_
_entity.id
_entity.type
_entity.pdbx_description
1 polymer ?
#
loop_
_entity_poly.entity_id
_entity_poly.type
_entity_poly.pdbx_seq_one_letter_code
_entity_poly.pdbx_strand_id
1 'polypeptide(L)'
;MRSLVSFAAASVCMGILIAGLGLPVLGASVTAAHAGIDIFKALPSEFQDRPLAQPSRILDRNGDLITEFYWQNRREVRLADVSEPMKTATLAVEDHRFYEHGSIDLQGIARAVAKNVLSGSREGGSTLTQQYVKNALIQESHARGDEAGVEEARSRDGAAGYARKLREMKLAAAVENAFSKDEILERYLNINSYSGSPNVYGVEAAARQYWNKSAADLSIAQAATLAGIVRNPSKYNPQRDEAAVLERRNTVLGQMLKYGYISREDYDDAIGQDLGLDETVRPNGCAGTGGRAYFCDYVQHQVLQSPAFGSSIEDRSRQLKQGGLTITTTLDPVLQKKAEKEVRKRLPVGDPSGAKQALVSLDVKSGGIRAMAQNTEYSPAESKDDSATAVNYNAEKSFGGGTGYQPGSAWKPFVLAEWLQSGHTLTETVNASGSMYRGFSTASCDDRSYASAGYNPRNAGDSGGASGRMSVFDATRKSVNKAYADMASELDMCAVRDTASALGVRSGDGSALADVTLADGTQQVLYPSSILGTVSVAPVTMAASYTAFANEGRRCGATAISRATDSDGKELDLPDTCKEALDPEVAEAVAYTLSQTFNGGTTQGLGIGAPAAAKTGTTNFEVGASWTVGFTSDVVTAVWTGDPNGVRDWRDNRRGRMPRTVFGATVSGPTWQAFMRTAAAEGEPKPFPRPSATYMPSSESRGSSRPSPSRGPSREDSPSPEPTSDAEREPDDDSSDSPPALGG
;
A
#
# COMPACT_ATOMS: atom_id res chain seq x y z
N MET A 1 41.33 -37.77 -11.42
CA MET A 1 40.90 -36.96 -10.27
C MET A 1 39.51 -37.33 -9.75
N ARG A 2 38.46 -37.43 -10.61
CA ARG A 2 37.11 -37.92 -10.22
C ARG A 2 37.10 -39.21 -9.40
N SER A 3 37.87 -40.22 -9.81
CA SER A 3 37.99 -41.52 -9.13
C SER A 3 38.66 -41.44 -7.74
N LEU A 4 39.58 -40.50 -7.53
CA LEU A 4 40.25 -40.28 -6.23
C LEU A 4 39.34 -39.54 -5.24
N VAL A 5 38.58 -38.56 -5.71
CA VAL A 5 37.59 -37.84 -4.87
C VAL A 5 36.44 -38.77 -4.48
N SER A 6 35.92 -39.57 -5.41
CA SER A 6 34.92 -40.59 -5.11
C SER A 6 35.45 -41.66 -4.16
N PHE A 7 36.72 -42.07 -4.31
CA PHE A 7 37.36 -43.00 -3.39
C PHE A 7 37.54 -42.41 -1.99
N ALA A 8 38.06 -41.19 -1.87
CA ALA A 8 38.22 -40.51 -0.58
C ALA A 8 36.87 -40.27 0.11
N ALA A 9 35.84 -39.84 -0.63
CA ALA A 9 34.48 -39.72 -0.12
C ALA A 9 33.97 -41.08 0.35
N ALA A 10 34.09 -42.14 -0.45
CA ALA A 10 33.66 -43.49 -0.08
C ALA A 10 34.40 -44.05 1.14
N SER A 11 35.71 -43.83 1.25
CA SER A 11 36.53 -44.26 2.40
C SER A 11 36.13 -43.53 3.69
N VAL A 12 35.83 -42.24 3.63
CA VAL A 12 35.38 -41.46 4.79
C VAL A 12 33.92 -41.78 5.14
N CYS A 13 33.07 -42.04 4.13
CA CYS A 13 31.72 -42.57 4.33
C CYS A 13 31.77 -43.91 5.09
N MET A 14 32.69 -44.81 4.71
CA MET A 14 32.98 -46.05 5.43
C MET A 14 33.44 -45.78 6.87
N GLY A 15 34.34 -44.80 7.07
CA GLY A 15 34.80 -44.41 8.40
C GLY A 15 33.70 -43.89 9.32
N ILE A 16 32.79 -43.05 8.80
CA ILE A 16 31.64 -42.52 9.56
C ILE A 16 30.62 -43.62 9.87
N LEU A 17 30.36 -44.54 8.93
CA LEU A 17 29.51 -45.71 9.15
C LEU A 17 30.10 -46.65 10.23
N ILE A 18 31.41 -46.90 10.18
CA ILE A 18 32.12 -47.75 11.15
C ILE A 18 32.15 -47.09 12.54
N ALA A 19 32.40 -45.79 12.62
CA ALA A 19 32.39 -45.05 13.89
C ALA A 19 30.98 -44.87 14.48
N GLY A 20 29.96 -44.74 13.64
CA GLY A 20 28.57 -44.53 14.06
C GLY A 20 27.81 -45.80 14.45
N LEU A 21 28.26 -46.97 14.00
CA LEU A 21 27.64 -48.27 14.34
C LEU A 21 28.13 -48.87 15.67
N GLY A 22 29.12 -48.25 16.33
CA GLY A 22 29.54 -48.58 17.69
C GLY A 22 29.51 -50.08 18.02
N LEU A 23 30.20 -50.93 17.27
CA LEU A 23 30.27 -52.36 17.60
C LEU A 23 31.68 -52.92 17.44
N PRO A 24 32.15 -53.76 18.39
CA PRO A 24 33.34 -54.56 18.22
C PRO A 24 33.10 -55.52 17.06
N VAL A 25 34.11 -55.60 16.21
CA VAL A 25 34.21 -56.47 15.04
C VAL A 25 33.73 -57.89 15.38
N LEU A 26 32.84 -58.43 14.54
CA LEU A 26 32.86 -59.77 13.91
C LEU A 26 31.42 -60.16 13.47
N GLY A 27 31.11 -60.03 12.16
CA GLY A 27 30.04 -60.85 11.54
C GLY A 27 29.08 -60.21 10.52
N ALA A 28 28.95 -58.89 10.39
CA ALA A 28 27.89 -58.25 9.58
C ALA A 28 28.40 -57.29 8.46
N SER A 29 29.54 -57.61 7.84
CA SER A 29 30.33 -56.63 7.06
C SER A 29 29.90 -56.38 5.60
N VAL A 30 28.93 -57.12 5.03
CA VAL A 30 28.61 -57.00 3.59
C VAL A 30 27.30 -56.25 3.33
N THR A 31 26.23 -56.52 4.09
CA THR A 31 24.90 -55.91 3.87
C THR A 31 24.84 -54.44 4.27
N ALA A 32 25.49 -54.02 5.36
CA ALA A 32 25.52 -52.62 5.78
C ALA A 32 26.38 -51.75 4.84
N ALA A 33 27.46 -52.31 4.27
CA ALA A 33 28.30 -51.64 3.29
C ALA A 33 27.54 -51.41 1.97
N HIS A 34 26.76 -52.40 1.49
CA HIS A 34 25.93 -52.23 0.30
C HIS A 34 24.80 -51.22 0.50
N ALA A 35 24.12 -51.23 1.65
CA ALA A 35 23.12 -50.21 1.97
C ALA A 35 23.71 -48.78 1.95
N GLY A 36 24.91 -48.59 2.51
CA GLY A 36 25.60 -47.29 2.46
C GLY A 36 26.01 -46.86 1.05
N ILE A 37 26.44 -47.81 0.21
CA ILE A 37 26.79 -47.56 -1.20
C ILE A 37 25.55 -47.24 -2.04
N ASP A 38 24.43 -47.93 -1.82
CA ASP A 38 23.20 -47.71 -2.59
C ASP A 38 22.51 -46.40 -2.18
N ILE A 39 22.52 -46.05 -0.88
CA ILE A 39 22.13 -44.72 -0.40
C ILE A 39 23.05 -43.66 -1.02
N PHE A 40 24.37 -43.88 -1.02
CA PHE A 40 25.31 -42.94 -1.63
C PHE A 40 25.08 -42.75 -3.13
N LYS A 41 24.73 -43.81 -3.88
CA LYS A 41 24.41 -43.73 -5.31
C LYS A 41 23.07 -43.05 -5.57
N ALA A 42 22.08 -43.26 -4.72
CA ALA A 42 20.74 -42.67 -4.84
C ALA A 42 20.69 -41.16 -4.54
N LEU A 43 21.68 -40.63 -3.81
CA LEU A 43 21.75 -39.19 -3.52
C LEU A 43 22.00 -38.37 -4.80
N PRO A 44 21.42 -37.17 -4.95
CA PRO A 44 21.72 -36.28 -6.08
C PRO A 44 23.23 -36.02 -6.19
N SER A 45 23.78 -36.13 -7.39
CA SER A 45 25.19 -35.82 -7.68
C SER A 45 25.41 -34.39 -8.18
N GLU A 46 24.34 -33.68 -8.45
CA GLU A 46 24.37 -32.30 -8.96
C GLU A 46 23.94 -31.34 -7.85
N PHE A 47 24.73 -30.30 -7.65
CA PHE A 47 24.38 -29.19 -6.81
C PHE A 47 23.75 -28.11 -7.69
N GLN A 48 22.49 -27.78 -7.45
CA GLN A 48 21.84 -26.64 -8.10
C GLN A 48 22.16 -25.39 -7.30
N ASP A 49 22.97 -24.50 -7.87
CA ASP A 49 23.17 -23.17 -7.31
C ASP A 49 21.87 -22.36 -7.51
N ARG A 50 21.27 -21.92 -6.40
CA ARG A 50 20.00 -21.18 -6.42
C ARG A 50 20.23 -19.77 -5.88
N PRO A 51 19.59 -18.75 -6.48
CA PRO A 51 19.63 -17.40 -5.95
C PRO A 51 19.18 -17.39 -4.49
N LEU A 52 19.91 -16.65 -3.66
CA LEU A 52 19.59 -16.51 -2.26
C LEU A 52 18.46 -15.48 -2.09
N ALA A 53 17.66 -15.65 -1.04
CA ALA A 53 16.60 -14.69 -0.72
C ALA A 53 17.19 -13.28 -0.54
N GLN A 54 16.69 -12.33 -1.34
CA GLN A 54 17.08 -10.93 -1.28
C GLN A 54 15.95 -10.07 -0.70
N PRO A 55 16.26 -9.05 0.10
CA PRO A 55 15.29 -8.04 0.52
C PRO A 55 14.68 -7.32 -0.67
N SER A 56 13.36 -7.10 -0.63
CA SER A 56 12.72 -6.16 -1.54
C SER A 56 12.81 -4.75 -1.01
N ARG A 57 12.96 -3.77 -1.90
CA ARG A 57 13.11 -2.35 -1.58
C ARG A 57 11.88 -1.59 -2.06
N ILE A 58 11.32 -0.76 -1.18
CA ILE A 58 10.27 0.18 -1.54
C ILE A 58 10.89 1.57 -1.59
N LEU A 59 10.77 2.23 -2.74
CA LEU A 59 11.32 3.54 -3.02
C LEU A 59 10.20 4.56 -3.21
N ASP A 60 10.43 5.81 -2.84
CA ASP A 60 9.54 6.91 -3.23
C ASP A 60 9.68 7.24 -4.74
N ARG A 61 8.92 8.23 -5.22
CA ARG A 61 8.94 8.60 -6.65
C ARG A 61 10.30 9.15 -7.12
N ASN A 62 11.17 9.59 -6.20
CA ASN A 62 12.50 10.14 -6.51
C ASN A 62 13.59 9.05 -6.47
N GLY A 63 13.25 7.83 -6.01
CA GLY A 63 14.19 6.72 -5.87
C GLY A 63 14.78 6.58 -4.47
N ASP A 64 14.33 7.39 -3.50
CA ASP A 64 14.83 7.31 -2.13
C ASP A 64 14.16 6.14 -1.37
N LEU A 65 14.94 5.44 -0.54
CA LEU A 65 14.46 4.28 0.20
C LEU A 65 13.41 4.68 1.24
N ILE A 66 12.21 4.10 1.14
CA ILE A 66 11.17 4.16 2.17
C ILE A 66 11.44 3.08 3.21
N THR A 67 11.52 1.82 2.77
CA THR A 67 11.74 0.66 3.63
C THR A 67 12.20 -0.56 2.84
N GLU A 68 12.59 -1.61 3.56
CA GLU A 68 12.89 -2.93 3.02
C GLU A 68 11.91 -3.95 3.59
N PHE A 69 11.58 -4.98 2.80
CA PHE A 69 10.84 -6.14 3.24
C PHE A 69 11.71 -7.36 3.10
N TYR A 70 11.92 -8.08 4.20
CA TYR A 70 12.72 -9.28 4.18
C TYR A 70 12.29 -10.33 5.22
N TRP A 71 12.46 -11.60 4.83
CA TRP A 71 12.53 -12.71 5.79
C TRP A 71 13.92 -12.82 6.43
N GLN A 72 14.95 -12.57 5.61
CA GLN A 72 16.36 -12.51 5.99
C GLN A 72 16.96 -11.21 5.46
N ASN A 73 17.54 -10.41 6.35
CA ASN A 73 18.32 -9.25 5.92
C ASN A 73 19.59 -9.77 5.27
N ARG A 74 19.70 -9.64 3.95
CA ARG A 74 20.84 -10.09 3.17
C ARG A 74 21.22 -9.04 2.14
N ARG A 75 22.53 -8.89 1.95
CA ARG A 75 23.09 -8.14 0.84
C ARG A 75 24.28 -8.93 0.33
N GLU A 76 24.19 -9.43 -0.90
CA GLU A 76 25.29 -10.15 -1.50
C GLU A 76 26.48 -9.22 -1.77
N VAL A 77 27.67 -9.73 -1.52
CA VAL A 77 28.94 -9.03 -1.76
C VAL A 77 29.92 -9.98 -2.43
N ARG A 78 30.67 -9.47 -3.42
CA ARG A 78 31.73 -10.25 -4.07
C ARG A 78 32.92 -10.39 -3.12
N LEU A 79 33.68 -11.47 -3.21
CA LEU A 79 34.83 -11.71 -2.35
C LEU A 79 35.90 -10.61 -2.49
N ALA A 80 36.03 -10.03 -3.69
CA ALA A 80 36.92 -8.89 -3.95
C ALA A 80 36.54 -7.64 -3.14
N ASP A 81 35.26 -7.50 -2.77
CA ASP A 81 34.71 -6.38 -2.00
C ASP A 81 34.58 -6.74 -0.49
N VAL A 82 35.29 -7.78 -0.03
CA VAL A 82 35.38 -8.18 1.39
C VAL A 82 36.79 -7.94 1.91
N SER A 83 36.92 -7.40 3.12
CA SER A 83 38.21 -7.10 3.73
C SER A 83 39.07 -8.36 3.92
N GLU A 84 40.39 -8.22 3.76
CA GLU A 84 41.32 -9.33 3.96
C GLU A 84 41.30 -9.89 5.39
N PRO A 85 41.18 -9.06 6.46
CA PRO A 85 40.96 -9.58 7.81
C PRO A 85 39.72 -10.47 7.93
N MET A 86 38.63 -10.16 7.22
CA MET A 86 37.41 -10.97 7.26
C MET A 86 37.60 -12.34 6.61
N LYS A 87 38.26 -12.39 5.44
CA LYS A 87 38.59 -13.66 4.78
C LYS A 87 39.47 -14.53 5.69
N THR A 88 40.57 -13.96 6.17
CA THR A 88 41.55 -14.70 7.00
C THR A 88 40.99 -15.08 8.37
N ALA A 89 40.14 -14.26 9.00
CA ALA A 89 39.47 -14.61 10.26
C ALA A 89 38.54 -15.81 10.09
N THR A 90 37.75 -15.84 9.00
CA THR A 90 36.91 -16.99 8.66
C THR A 90 37.73 -18.25 8.44
N LEU A 91 38.80 -18.18 7.64
CA LEU A 91 39.68 -19.33 7.41
C LEU A 91 40.32 -19.80 8.72
N ALA A 92 40.86 -18.90 9.54
CA ALA A 92 41.53 -19.25 10.79
C ALA A 92 40.65 -20.04 11.76
N VAL A 93 39.36 -19.69 11.88
CA VAL A 93 38.46 -20.34 12.85
C VAL A 93 37.66 -21.51 12.26
N GLU A 94 37.29 -21.45 10.98
CA GLU A 94 36.45 -22.48 10.34
C GLU A 94 37.29 -23.54 9.62
N ASP A 95 38.30 -23.14 8.85
CA ASP A 95 39.05 -24.05 7.98
C ASP A 95 40.42 -23.48 7.51
N HIS A 96 41.44 -23.47 8.37
CA HIS A 96 42.71 -22.76 8.08
C HIS A 96 43.51 -23.29 6.90
N ARG A 97 43.19 -24.50 6.41
CA ARG A 97 43.84 -25.15 5.25
C ARG A 97 42.87 -25.34 4.09
N PHE A 98 41.80 -24.54 4.07
CA PHE A 98 40.76 -24.60 3.07
C PHE A 98 41.29 -24.66 1.62
N TYR A 99 42.35 -23.92 1.31
CA TYR A 99 42.99 -23.93 -0.02
C TYR A 99 43.90 -25.13 -0.30
N GLU A 100 44.28 -25.89 0.72
CA GLU A 100 45.22 -27.02 0.61
C GLU A 100 44.53 -28.38 0.40
N HIS A 101 43.26 -28.51 0.77
CA HIS A 101 42.50 -29.75 0.65
C HIS A 101 41.27 -29.62 -0.25
N GLY A 102 40.71 -30.76 -0.68
CA GLY A 102 39.44 -30.82 -1.42
C GLY A 102 38.21 -30.76 -0.51
N SER A 103 37.09 -31.36 -0.92
CA SER A 103 35.83 -31.36 -0.15
C SER A 103 35.89 -31.99 1.25
N ILE A 104 36.97 -32.72 1.56
CA ILE A 104 37.21 -33.40 2.83
C ILE A 104 38.65 -33.15 3.28
N ASP A 105 38.82 -32.69 4.53
CA ASP A 105 40.12 -32.58 5.18
C ASP A 105 40.42 -33.84 6.03
N LEU A 106 41.16 -34.80 5.45
CA LEU A 106 41.52 -36.04 6.16
C LEU A 106 42.39 -35.79 7.39
N GLN A 107 43.29 -34.82 7.32
CA GLN A 107 44.15 -34.45 8.45
C GLN A 107 43.33 -33.72 9.53
N GLY A 108 42.35 -32.92 9.15
CA GLY A 108 41.38 -32.29 10.04
C GLY A 108 40.50 -33.29 10.78
N ILE A 109 40.02 -34.32 10.07
CA ILE A 109 39.27 -35.44 10.67
C ILE A 109 40.16 -36.20 11.67
N ALA A 110 41.38 -36.57 11.28
CA ALA A 110 42.30 -37.28 12.17
C ALA A 110 42.62 -36.48 13.45
N ARG A 111 42.86 -35.17 13.30
CA ARG A 111 43.06 -34.25 14.43
C ARG A 111 41.84 -34.19 15.33
N ALA A 112 40.64 -34.02 14.76
CA ALA A 112 39.40 -33.94 15.52
C ALA A 112 39.14 -35.24 16.30
N VAL A 113 39.35 -36.41 15.69
CA VAL A 113 39.22 -37.70 16.38
C VAL A 113 40.23 -37.82 17.53
N ALA A 114 41.51 -37.53 17.29
CA ALA A 114 42.53 -37.59 18.32
C ALA A 114 42.19 -36.67 19.51
N LYS A 115 41.77 -35.44 19.23
CA LYS A 115 41.41 -34.47 20.29
C LYS A 115 40.14 -34.85 21.04
N ASN A 116 39.12 -35.36 20.34
CA ASN A 116 37.86 -35.79 20.98
C ASN A 116 38.09 -37.00 21.92
N VAL A 117 39.01 -37.89 21.58
CA VAL A 117 39.41 -39.03 22.42
C VAL A 117 40.27 -38.59 23.60
N LEU A 118 41.20 -37.65 23.39
CA LEU A 118 42.20 -37.27 24.39
C LEU A 118 41.72 -36.19 25.38
N SER A 119 40.81 -35.31 24.99
CA SER A 119 40.46 -34.11 25.78
C SER A 119 39.00 -34.03 26.24
N GLY A 120 38.15 -34.99 25.85
CA GLY A 120 36.70 -34.94 26.11
C GLY A 120 35.96 -33.75 25.47
N SER A 121 36.66 -32.85 24.79
CA SER A 121 36.10 -31.70 24.07
C SER A 121 35.71 -32.13 22.64
N ARG A 122 34.56 -31.63 22.13
CA ARG A 122 34.12 -31.89 20.75
C ARG A 122 34.67 -30.83 19.79
N GLU A 123 35.72 -31.15 19.05
CA GLU A 123 36.09 -30.43 17.82
C GLU A 123 35.35 -31.00 16.60
N GLY A 124 34.90 -30.11 15.72
CA GLY A 124 34.28 -30.47 14.44
C GLY A 124 35.34 -30.64 13.35
N GLY A 125 35.24 -31.73 12.56
CA GLY A 125 36.10 -31.98 11.39
C GLY A 125 35.45 -31.63 10.05
N SER A 126 34.47 -30.72 10.02
CA SER A 126 33.77 -30.35 8.77
C SER A 126 34.53 -29.25 8.04
N THR A 127 34.65 -29.35 6.72
CA THR A 127 35.28 -28.32 5.87
C THR A 127 34.33 -27.14 5.65
N LEU A 128 34.87 -26.00 5.22
CA LEU A 128 34.05 -24.83 4.87
C LEU A 128 33.02 -25.14 3.77
N THR A 129 33.42 -25.91 2.75
CA THR A 129 32.53 -26.37 1.66
C THR A 129 31.36 -27.22 2.19
N GLN A 130 31.62 -28.10 3.14
CA GLN A 130 30.58 -28.91 3.78
C GLN A 130 29.58 -28.04 4.55
N GLN A 131 30.08 -27.03 5.26
CA GLN A 131 29.22 -26.07 5.95
C GLN A 131 28.39 -25.22 4.98
N TYR A 132 28.97 -24.79 3.85
CA TYR A 132 28.24 -24.12 2.78
C TYR A 132 27.08 -24.97 2.26
N VAL A 133 27.35 -26.23 1.89
CA VAL A 133 26.32 -27.16 1.39
C VAL A 133 25.17 -27.33 2.39
N LYS A 134 25.47 -27.53 3.67
CA LYS A 134 24.45 -27.64 4.71
C LYS A 134 23.54 -26.41 4.73
N ASN A 135 24.13 -25.21 4.69
CA ASN A 135 23.36 -23.98 4.70
C ASN A 135 22.59 -23.77 3.39
N ALA A 136 23.15 -24.15 2.23
CA ALA A 136 22.47 -24.09 0.94
C ALA A 136 21.21 -24.95 0.90
N LEU A 137 21.28 -26.18 1.43
CA LEU A 137 20.11 -27.06 1.55
C LEU A 137 19.04 -26.45 2.48
N ILE A 138 19.43 -25.83 3.59
CA ILE A 138 18.48 -25.14 4.48
C ILE A 138 17.79 -23.97 3.77
N GLN A 139 18.55 -23.15 3.03
CA GLN A 139 17.99 -22.02 2.30
C GLN A 139 17.07 -22.45 1.16
N GLU A 140 17.44 -23.51 0.44
CA GLU A 140 16.60 -24.09 -0.62
C GLU A 140 15.27 -24.60 -0.06
N SER A 141 15.30 -25.32 1.07
CA SER A 141 14.08 -25.81 1.72
C SER A 141 13.19 -24.65 2.18
N HIS A 142 13.76 -23.58 2.77
CA HIS A 142 13.00 -22.38 3.12
C HIS A 142 12.38 -21.68 1.89
N ALA A 143 13.12 -21.57 0.78
CA ALA A 143 12.61 -20.96 -0.45
C ALA A 143 11.41 -21.73 -1.05
N ARG A 144 11.35 -23.04 -0.80
CA ARG A 144 10.26 -23.93 -1.23
C ARG A 144 9.11 -24.04 -0.21
N GLY A 145 9.28 -23.51 1.00
CA GLY A 145 8.33 -23.73 2.11
C GLY A 145 8.33 -25.18 2.64
N ASP A 146 9.44 -25.91 2.45
CA ASP A 146 9.60 -27.31 2.87
C ASP A 146 10.24 -27.41 4.27
N GLU A 147 9.42 -27.29 5.32
CA GLU A 147 9.89 -27.39 6.70
C GLU A 147 10.49 -28.78 7.03
N ALA A 148 10.00 -29.85 6.38
CA ALA A 148 10.55 -31.19 6.56
C ALA A 148 11.98 -31.27 5.99
N GLY A 149 12.22 -30.67 4.84
CA GLY A 149 13.56 -30.54 4.25
C GLY A 149 14.51 -29.69 5.10
N VAL A 150 14.01 -28.67 5.82
CA VAL A 150 14.82 -27.91 6.79
C VAL A 150 15.26 -28.80 7.95
N GLU A 151 14.34 -29.60 8.50
CA GLU A 151 14.64 -30.52 9.60
C GLU A 151 15.59 -31.65 9.18
N GLU A 152 15.42 -32.20 7.98
CA GLU A 152 16.35 -33.18 7.40
C GLU A 152 17.77 -32.60 7.31
N ALA A 153 17.90 -31.35 6.81
CA ALA A 153 19.19 -30.67 6.71
C ALA A 153 19.82 -30.34 8.07
N ARG A 154 19.02 -30.25 9.15
CA ARG A 154 19.49 -29.98 10.52
C ARG A 154 19.73 -31.23 11.36
N SER A 155 19.13 -32.36 11.01
CA SER A 155 19.15 -33.64 11.75
C SER A 155 20.54 -34.01 12.29
N ARG A 156 20.70 -34.19 13.60
CA ARG A 156 22.01 -34.47 14.23
C ARG A 156 22.19 -35.89 14.73
N ASP A 157 21.10 -36.61 14.97
CA ASP A 157 21.10 -37.87 15.70
C ASP A 157 20.62 -39.05 14.84
N GLY A 158 21.04 -40.26 15.22
CA GLY A 158 20.62 -41.51 14.61
C GLY A 158 20.97 -41.65 13.13
N ALA A 159 20.26 -42.56 12.45
CA ALA A 159 20.46 -42.84 11.02
C ALA A 159 20.28 -41.60 10.12
N ALA A 160 19.35 -40.71 10.48
CA ALA A 160 19.09 -39.47 9.75
C ALA A 160 20.28 -38.50 9.78
N GLY A 161 20.91 -38.31 10.95
CA GLY A 161 22.10 -37.44 11.07
C GLY A 161 23.30 -37.93 10.26
N TYR A 162 23.49 -39.26 10.18
CA TYR A 162 24.51 -39.88 9.33
C TYR A 162 24.18 -39.74 7.85
N ALA A 163 22.94 -40.04 7.43
CA ALA A 163 22.49 -39.89 6.05
C ALA A 163 22.67 -38.45 5.55
N ARG A 164 22.27 -37.45 6.36
CA ARG A 164 22.52 -36.04 6.09
C ARG A 164 24.02 -35.75 5.90
N LYS A 165 24.88 -36.26 6.79
CA LYS A 165 26.33 -35.98 6.69
C LYS A 165 26.96 -36.62 5.44
N LEU A 166 26.54 -37.82 5.05
CA LEU A 166 26.96 -38.46 3.80
C LEU A 166 26.51 -37.65 2.57
N ARG A 167 25.26 -37.15 2.60
CA ARG A 167 24.71 -36.24 1.57
C ARG A 167 25.51 -34.95 1.47
N GLU A 168 25.83 -34.32 2.60
CA GLU A 168 26.64 -33.10 2.68
C GLU A 168 28.03 -33.31 2.05
N MET A 169 28.69 -34.44 2.36
CA MET A 169 30.01 -34.76 1.80
C MET A 169 29.98 -35.01 0.29
N LYS A 170 28.95 -35.72 -0.21
CA LYS A 170 28.77 -35.96 -1.64
C LYS A 170 28.54 -34.65 -2.40
N LEU A 171 27.65 -33.80 -1.88
CA LEU A 171 27.36 -32.50 -2.46
C LEU A 171 28.55 -31.53 -2.35
N ALA A 172 29.34 -31.59 -1.27
CA ALA A 172 30.56 -30.79 -1.14
C ALA A 172 31.59 -31.16 -2.22
N ALA A 173 31.69 -32.45 -2.57
CA ALA A 173 32.50 -32.87 -3.71
C ALA A 173 31.95 -32.35 -5.04
N ALA A 174 30.64 -32.26 -5.22
CA ALA A 174 30.03 -31.66 -6.41
C ALA A 174 30.34 -30.16 -6.49
N VAL A 175 30.18 -29.43 -5.38
CA VAL A 175 30.50 -27.99 -5.27
C VAL A 175 31.96 -27.70 -5.62
N GLU A 176 32.91 -28.44 -5.05
CA GLU A 176 34.36 -28.25 -5.32
C GLU A 176 34.79 -28.62 -6.75
N ASN A 177 33.96 -29.35 -7.48
CA ASN A 177 34.18 -29.60 -8.90
C ASN A 177 33.55 -28.51 -9.79
N ALA A 178 32.56 -27.78 -9.28
CA ALA A 178 31.81 -26.77 -10.01
C ALA A 178 32.36 -25.35 -9.79
N PHE A 179 32.90 -25.07 -8.61
CA PHE A 179 33.34 -23.75 -8.18
C PHE A 179 34.78 -23.76 -7.68
N SER A 180 35.48 -22.65 -7.90
CA SER A 180 36.78 -22.37 -7.30
C SER A 180 36.67 -22.16 -5.78
N LYS A 181 37.80 -22.24 -5.07
CA LYS A 181 37.86 -21.98 -3.63
C LYS A 181 37.38 -20.57 -3.26
N ASP A 182 37.74 -19.57 -4.07
CA ASP A 182 37.30 -18.19 -3.88
C ASP A 182 35.78 -18.07 -4.03
N GLU A 183 35.20 -18.69 -5.06
CA GLU A 183 33.74 -18.71 -5.26
C GLU A 183 32.99 -19.41 -4.13
N ILE A 184 33.57 -20.46 -3.55
CA ILE A 184 33.01 -21.15 -2.38
C ILE A 184 33.10 -20.27 -1.14
N LEU A 185 34.22 -19.58 -0.92
CA LEU A 185 34.38 -18.66 0.21
C LEU A 185 33.43 -17.47 0.09
N GLU A 186 33.26 -16.91 -1.11
CA GLU A 186 32.26 -15.87 -1.41
C GLU A 186 30.85 -16.31 -1.03
N ARG A 187 30.42 -17.47 -1.53
CA ARG A 187 29.10 -18.03 -1.26
C ARG A 187 28.91 -18.34 0.23
N TYR A 188 29.95 -18.85 0.89
CA TYR A 188 29.93 -19.10 2.33
C TYR A 188 29.70 -17.81 3.11
N LEU A 189 30.46 -16.75 2.82
CA LEU A 189 30.31 -15.46 3.50
C LEU A 189 28.93 -14.81 3.26
N ASN A 190 28.28 -15.10 2.13
CA ASN A 190 26.94 -14.59 1.80
C ASN A 190 25.78 -15.44 2.34
N ILE A 191 26.00 -16.72 2.66
CA ILE A 191 24.93 -17.63 3.10
C ILE A 191 24.79 -17.79 4.60
N ASN A 192 25.83 -17.46 5.38
CA ASN A 192 25.82 -17.65 6.82
C ASN A 192 24.94 -16.63 7.55
N SER A 193 24.38 -17.05 8.69
CA SER A 193 23.69 -16.15 9.62
C SER A 193 24.68 -15.53 10.61
N TYR A 194 24.45 -14.27 10.96
CA TYR A 194 25.31 -13.46 11.83
C TYR A 194 24.62 -12.88 13.07
N SER A 195 23.40 -13.29 13.41
CA SER A 195 22.66 -12.69 14.55
C SER A 195 21.56 -13.57 15.16
N GLY A 196 21.05 -14.56 14.43
CA GLY A 196 19.88 -15.38 14.82
C GLY A 196 18.55 -14.60 14.87
N SER A 197 18.50 -13.45 15.55
CA SER A 197 17.37 -12.52 15.57
C SER A 197 17.87 -11.09 15.89
N PRO A 198 17.60 -10.08 15.03
CA PRO A 198 16.89 -10.17 13.74
C PRO A 198 17.60 -11.11 12.76
N ASN A 199 16.95 -11.68 11.75
CA ASN A 199 17.55 -12.67 10.82
C ASN A 199 18.56 -12.02 9.85
N VAL A 200 19.81 -11.77 10.27
CA VAL A 200 20.85 -11.19 9.40
C VAL A 200 21.70 -12.30 8.78
N TYR A 201 21.84 -12.25 7.46
CA TYR A 201 22.54 -13.21 6.63
C TYR A 201 23.50 -12.49 5.68
N GLY A 202 24.69 -13.04 5.51
CA GLY A 202 25.71 -12.43 4.68
C GLY A 202 26.55 -11.38 5.40
N VAL A 203 27.85 -11.38 5.10
CA VAL A 203 28.84 -10.55 5.80
C VAL A 203 28.62 -9.04 5.60
N GLU A 204 28.17 -8.61 4.42
CA GLU A 204 27.87 -7.20 4.13
C GLU A 204 26.66 -6.69 4.91
N ALA A 205 25.59 -7.50 5.02
CA ALA A 205 24.44 -7.14 5.85
C ALA A 205 24.84 -7.08 7.33
N ALA A 206 25.68 -8.00 7.80
CA ALA A 206 26.18 -8.01 9.18
C ALA A 206 27.07 -6.79 9.50
N ALA A 207 28.00 -6.44 8.61
CA ALA A 207 28.85 -5.27 8.76
C ALA A 207 28.03 -3.96 8.87
N ARG A 208 26.96 -3.84 8.07
CA ARG A 208 26.03 -2.71 8.12
C ARG A 208 25.15 -2.72 9.36
N GLN A 209 24.68 -3.89 9.78
CA GLN A 209 23.84 -4.03 10.96
C GLN A 209 24.59 -3.59 12.23
N TYR A 210 25.84 -4.01 12.38
CA TYR A 210 26.59 -3.81 13.62
C TYR A 210 27.42 -2.54 13.64
N TRP A 211 27.88 -2.04 12.49
CA TRP A 211 28.79 -0.89 12.42
C TRP A 211 28.44 0.12 11.34
N ASN A 212 27.33 -0.07 10.60
CA ASN A 212 26.97 0.74 9.44
C ASN A 212 28.11 0.89 8.39
N LYS A 213 29.00 -0.11 8.30
CA LYS A 213 30.16 -0.14 7.39
C LYS A 213 29.98 -1.16 6.26
N SER A 214 30.75 -1.02 5.18
CA SER A 214 30.88 -2.09 4.19
C SER A 214 31.76 -3.22 4.74
N ALA A 215 31.54 -4.45 4.28
CA ALA A 215 32.41 -5.58 4.54
C ALA A 215 33.85 -5.36 4.05
N ALA A 216 34.06 -4.46 3.09
CA ALA A 216 35.40 -4.04 2.65
C ALA A 216 36.19 -3.28 3.73
N ASP A 217 35.49 -2.61 4.65
CA ASP A 217 36.08 -1.70 5.65
C ASP A 217 36.20 -2.32 7.06
N LEU A 218 35.99 -3.64 7.19
CA LEU A 218 36.05 -4.33 8.47
C LEU A 218 37.48 -4.40 9.01
N SER A 219 37.67 -3.93 10.24
CA SER A 219 38.94 -4.09 10.99
C SER A 219 39.17 -5.53 11.43
N ILE A 220 40.38 -5.84 11.91
CA ILE A 220 40.74 -7.17 12.45
C ILE A 220 39.78 -7.59 13.59
N ALA A 221 39.49 -6.69 14.54
CA ALA A 221 38.58 -6.99 15.65
C ALA A 221 37.14 -7.25 15.17
N GLN A 222 36.65 -6.45 14.21
CA GLN A 222 35.30 -6.58 13.65
C GLN A 222 35.17 -7.86 12.81
N ALA A 223 36.16 -8.17 11.97
CA ALA A 223 36.27 -9.40 11.21
C ALA A 223 36.29 -10.65 12.10
N ALA A 224 37.14 -10.65 13.14
CA ALA A 224 37.22 -11.72 14.12
C ALA A 224 35.90 -11.90 14.88
N THR A 225 35.20 -10.81 15.14
CA THR A 225 33.87 -10.83 15.74
C THR A 225 32.91 -11.58 14.82
N LEU A 226 32.70 -11.10 13.58
CA LEU A 226 31.77 -11.72 12.63
C LEU A 226 32.09 -13.20 12.35
N ALA A 227 33.36 -13.55 12.14
CA ALA A 227 33.77 -14.94 11.95
C ALA A 227 33.46 -15.81 13.17
N GLY A 228 33.57 -15.25 14.37
CA GLY A 228 33.24 -15.91 15.62
C GLY A 228 31.75 -16.23 15.77
N ILE A 229 30.88 -15.35 15.25
CA ILE A 229 29.42 -15.45 15.37
C ILE A 229 28.87 -16.68 14.64
N VAL A 230 29.39 -16.99 13.45
CA VAL A 230 28.87 -18.04 12.54
C VAL A 230 28.67 -19.39 13.23
N ARG A 231 29.54 -19.72 14.20
CA ARG A 231 29.43 -20.96 14.99
C ARG A 231 28.09 -21.12 15.71
N ASN A 232 27.57 -20.03 16.28
CA ASN A 232 26.27 -20.01 16.96
C ASN A 232 25.71 -18.58 16.98
N PRO A 233 25.01 -18.16 15.90
CA PRO A 233 24.59 -16.78 15.73
C PRO A 233 23.63 -16.27 16.81
N SER A 234 22.80 -17.16 17.36
CA SER A 234 21.87 -16.82 18.43
C SER A 234 22.56 -16.59 19.78
N LYS A 235 23.65 -17.32 20.07
CA LYS A 235 24.44 -17.17 21.30
C LYS A 235 25.38 -15.97 21.21
N TYR A 236 26.06 -15.82 20.08
CA TYR A 236 27.09 -14.80 19.88
C TYR A 236 26.50 -13.58 19.17
N ASN A 237 25.37 -13.06 19.64
CA ASN A 237 24.79 -11.84 19.10
C ASN A 237 25.32 -10.62 19.89
N PRO A 238 26.06 -9.69 19.25
CA PRO A 238 26.61 -8.48 19.89
C PRO A 238 25.58 -7.63 20.66
N GLN A 239 24.31 -7.65 20.23
CA GLN A 239 23.23 -6.88 20.86
C GLN A 239 22.58 -7.58 22.06
N ARG A 240 22.97 -8.82 22.36
CA ARG A 240 22.37 -9.64 23.42
C ARG A 240 23.35 -10.03 24.52
N ASP A 241 24.57 -10.42 24.14
CA ASP A 241 25.58 -10.92 25.07
C ASP A 241 26.98 -10.51 24.61
N GLU A 242 27.35 -9.28 24.95
CA GLU A 242 28.67 -8.71 24.61
C GLU A 242 29.82 -9.56 25.16
N ALA A 243 29.71 -10.04 26.41
CA ALA A 243 30.78 -10.81 27.04
C ALA A 243 31.07 -12.12 26.31
N ALA A 244 30.03 -12.88 25.95
CA ALA A 244 30.18 -14.11 25.17
C ALA A 244 30.76 -13.84 23.77
N VAL A 245 30.41 -12.71 23.16
CA VAL A 245 30.93 -12.30 21.86
C VAL A 245 32.41 -11.92 21.95
N LEU A 246 32.82 -11.16 22.96
CA LEU A 246 34.21 -10.79 23.19
C LEU A 246 35.09 -12.03 23.42
N GLU A 247 34.65 -12.97 24.26
CA GLU A 247 35.35 -14.24 24.48
C GLU A 247 35.53 -15.02 23.15
N ARG A 248 34.47 -15.05 22.35
CA ARG A 248 34.48 -15.74 21.06
C ARG A 248 35.38 -15.04 20.04
N ARG A 249 35.32 -13.72 19.92
CA ARG A 249 36.21 -12.89 19.09
C ARG A 249 37.67 -13.16 19.45
N ASN A 250 37.99 -13.14 20.74
CA ASN A 250 39.36 -13.33 21.22
C ASN A 250 39.87 -14.75 20.90
N THR A 251 38.98 -15.75 20.90
CA THR A 251 39.31 -17.09 20.39
C THR A 251 39.69 -17.07 18.91
N VAL A 252 38.96 -16.31 18.08
CA VAL A 252 39.26 -16.15 16.64
C VAL A 252 40.60 -15.44 16.43
N LEU A 253 40.81 -14.31 17.11
CA LEU A 253 42.09 -13.58 17.10
C LEU A 253 43.27 -14.49 17.47
N GLY A 254 43.09 -15.36 18.47
CA GLY A 254 44.11 -16.33 18.87
C GLY A 254 44.42 -17.36 17.78
N GLN A 255 43.42 -17.81 17.01
CA GLN A 255 43.65 -18.66 15.83
C GLN A 255 44.35 -17.89 14.71
N MET A 256 43.95 -16.63 14.46
CA MET A 256 44.60 -15.80 13.45
C MET A 256 46.08 -15.61 13.75
N LEU A 257 46.45 -15.34 15.01
CA LEU A 257 47.84 -15.27 15.46
C LEU A 257 48.57 -16.61 15.30
N LYS A 258 47.94 -17.71 15.77
CA LYS A 258 48.53 -19.06 15.72
C LYS A 258 48.88 -19.50 14.30
N TYR A 259 48.05 -19.16 13.33
CA TYR A 259 48.24 -19.52 11.92
C TYR A 259 48.98 -18.44 11.11
N GLY A 260 49.46 -17.37 11.76
CA GLY A 260 50.30 -16.35 11.13
C GLY A 260 49.54 -15.37 10.23
N TYR A 261 48.22 -15.24 10.38
CA TYR A 261 47.41 -14.29 9.62
C TYR A 261 47.52 -12.84 10.14
N ILE A 262 47.92 -12.67 11.40
CA ILE A 262 48.14 -11.37 12.04
C ILE A 262 49.42 -11.40 12.87
N SER A 263 50.03 -10.22 13.09
CA SER A 263 51.19 -10.10 13.97
C SER A 263 50.79 -10.16 15.45
N ARG A 264 51.79 -10.29 16.33
CA ARG A 264 51.55 -10.21 17.78
C ARG A 264 51.04 -8.83 18.20
N GLU A 265 51.54 -7.78 17.57
CA GLU A 265 51.10 -6.39 17.79
C GLU A 265 49.64 -6.22 17.41
N ASP A 266 49.24 -6.64 16.20
CA ASP A 266 47.83 -6.62 15.76
C ASP A 266 46.90 -7.39 16.72
N TYR A 267 47.36 -8.52 17.24
CA TYR A 267 46.61 -9.32 18.21
C TYR A 267 46.43 -8.58 19.54
N ASP A 268 47.50 -8.03 20.09
CA ASP A 268 47.48 -7.32 21.38
C ASP A 268 46.66 -6.02 21.28
N ASP A 269 46.66 -5.35 20.12
CA ASP A 269 45.80 -4.20 19.84
C ASP A 269 44.33 -4.60 19.67
N ALA A 270 44.04 -5.64 18.88
CA ALA A 270 42.67 -6.06 18.59
C ALA A 270 41.95 -6.67 19.81
N ILE A 271 42.67 -7.35 20.70
CA ILE A 271 42.06 -7.97 21.90
C ILE A 271 41.61 -6.91 22.92
N GLY A 272 42.25 -5.74 22.93
CA GLY A 272 41.95 -4.62 23.82
C GLY A 272 40.80 -3.72 23.36
N GLN A 273 40.30 -3.87 22.13
CA GLN A 273 39.18 -3.09 21.59
C GLN A 273 37.84 -3.56 22.16
N ASP A 274 36.90 -2.63 22.35
CA ASP A 274 35.48 -2.95 22.57
C ASP A 274 34.81 -3.40 21.26
N LEU A 275 33.50 -3.67 21.28
CA LEU A 275 32.77 -4.05 20.06
C LEU A 275 32.45 -2.86 19.15
N GLY A 276 32.49 -1.63 19.65
CA GLY A 276 32.29 -0.40 18.87
C GLY A 276 31.00 -0.34 18.03
N LEU A 277 29.89 -0.91 18.50
CA LEU A 277 28.64 -1.02 17.72
C LEU A 277 28.05 0.36 17.35
N ASP A 278 27.58 0.49 16.11
CA ASP A 278 26.83 1.64 15.59
C ASP A 278 25.43 1.19 15.16
N GLU A 279 24.48 1.29 16.09
CA GLU A 279 23.14 0.72 15.93
C GLU A 279 22.25 1.61 15.05
N THR A 280 22.21 1.31 13.75
CA THR A 280 21.19 1.86 12.84
C THR A 280 20.06 0.86 12.65
N VAL A 281 18.90 1.13 13.27
CA VAL A 281 17.69 0.32 13.07
C VAL A 281 17.13 0.61 11.68
N ARG A 282 17.29 -0.34 10.75
CA ARG A 282 16.59 -0.31 9.47
C ARG A 282 15.21 -0.94 9.64
N PRO A 283 14.11 -0.24 9.30
CA PRO A 283 12.79 -0.81 9.33
C PRO A 283 12.69 -2.05 8.43
N ASN A 284 12.11 -3.14 8.95
CA ASN A 284 11.64 -4.26 8.15
C ASN A 284 10.12 -4.16 8.06
N GLY A 285 9.62 -3.71 6.91
CA GLY A 285 8.22 -3.39 6.71
C GLY A 285 7.86 -1.94 7.09
N CYS A 286 6.58 -1.69 7.32
CA CYS A 286 6.05 -0.32 7.39
C CYS A 286 6.18 0.35 8.76
N ALA A 287 6.24 -0.45 9.83
CA ALA A 287 6.50 0.07 11.16
C ALA A 287 7.90 0.71 11.22
N GLY A 288 8.00 1.92 11.74
CA GLY A 288 9.27 2.66 11.81
C GLY A 288 9.60 3.51 10.57
N THR A 289 8.72 3.58 9.57
CA THR A 289 8.91 4.44 8.38
C THR A 289 8.46 5.90 8.57
N GLY A 290 8.05 6.25 9.79
CA GLY A 290 7.51 7.57 10.14
C GLY A 290 6.14 7.81 9.52
N GLY A 291 5.84 9.05 9.12
CA GLY A 291 4.51 9.35 8.56
C GLY A 291 4.23 8.76 7.17
N ARG A 292 5.19 8.05 6.57
CA ARG A 292 5.02 7.24 5.36
C ARG A 292 4.41 5.86 5.63
N ALA A 293 4.20 5.48 6.90
CA ALA A 293 3.83 4.13 7.27
C ALA A 293 2.49 3.65 6.71
N TYR A 294 1.45 4.50 6.72
CA TYR A 294 0.15 4.15 6.14
C TYR A 294 0.21 4.00 4.60
N PHE A 295 1.04 4.81 3.93
CA PHE A 295 1.29 4.62 2.50
C PHE A 295 2.04 3.32 2.23
N CYS A 296 3.08 3.02 3.02
CA CYS A 296 3.80 1.74 2.93
C CYS A 296 2.86 0.56 3.12
N ASP A 297 1.96 0.63 4.10
CA ASP A 297 0.97 -0.42 4.39
C ASP A 297 0.04 -0.63 3.18
N TYR A 298 -0.38 0.46 2.54
CA TYR A 298 -1.15 0.39 1.28
C TYR A 298 -0.35 -0.29 0.16
N VAL A 299 0.94 0.04 -0.02
CA VAL A 299 1.83 -0.60 -1.01
C VAL A 299 1.94 -2.10 -0.73
N GLN A 300 2.13 -2.50 0.53
CA GLN A 300 2.20 -3.90 0.92
C GLN A 300 0.91 -4.65 0.51
N HIS A 301 -0.27 -4.10 0.82
CA HIS A 301 -1.53 -4.71 0.43
C HIS A 301 -1.72 -4.74 -1.09
N GLN A 302 -1.30 -3.70 -1.81
CA GLN A 302 -1.35 -3.68 -3.28
C GLN A 302 -0.49 -4.80 -3.89
N VAL A 303 0.71 -5.06 -3.35
CA VAL A 303 1.53 -6.22 -3.76
C VAL A 303 0.80 -7.53 -3.50
N LEU A 304 0.18 -7.68 -2.33
CA LEU A 304 -0.53 -8.92 -1.96
C LEU A 304 -1.80 -9.15 -2.80
N GLN A 305 -2.43 -8.10 -3.31
CA GLN A 305 -3.61 -8.22 -4.17
C GLN A 305 -3.29 -8.36 -5.65
N SER A 306 -2.15 -7.84 -6.11
CA SER A 306 -1.83 -7.79 -7.52
C SER A 306 -1.25 -9.12 -8.03
N PRO A 307 -1.82 -9.71 -9.09
CA PRO A 307 -1.30 -10.94 -9.70
C PRO A 307 0.08 -10.76 -10.34
N ALA A 308 0.52 -9.51 -10.57
CA ALA A 308 1.86 -9.19 -11.08
C ALA A 308 3.00 -9.73 -10.19
N PHE A 309 2.72 -9.95 -8.89
CA PHE A 309 3.72 -10.37 -7.91
C PHE A 309 3.64 -11.85 -7.53
N GLY A 310 2.73 -12.62 -8.13
CA GLY A 310 2.59 -14.06 -7.86
C GLY A 310 1.16 -14.60 -8.02
N SER A 311 1.05 -15.92 -8.14
CA SER A 311 -0.20 -16.65 -8.35
C SER A 311 -1.14 -16.64 -7.15
N SER A 312 -0.59 -16.69 -5.93
CA SER A 312 -1.33 -16.71 -4.66
C SER A 312 -0.88 -15.59 -3.73
N ILE A 313 -1.65 -15.32 -2.67
CA ILE A 313 -1.26 -14.34 -1.64
C ILE A 313 0.02 -14.78 -0.94
N GLU A 314 0.18 -16.07 -0.71
CA GLU A 314 1.37 -16.69 -0.13
C GLU A 314 2.59 -16.48 -1.02
N ASP A 315 2.46 -16.67 -2.33
CA ASP A 315 3.54 -16.42 -3.30
C ASP A 315 3.92 -14.94 -3.33
N ARG A 316 2.93 -14.03 -3.35
CA ARG A 316 3.18 -12.58 -3.35
C ARG A 316 3.87 -12.11 -2.07
N SER A 317 3.47 -12.65 -0.92
CA SER A 317 4.11 -12.40 0.38
C SER A 317 5.55 -12.91 0.40
N ARG A 318 5.80 -14.09 -0.19
CA ARG A 318 7.15 -14.64 -0.35
C ARG A 318 7.99 -13.76 -1.28
N GLN A 319 7.45 -13.38 -2.44
CA GLN A 319 8.12 -12.51 -3.40
C GLN A 319 8.48 -11.16 -2.78
N LEU A 320 7.57 -10.56 -2.02
CA LEU A 320 7.84 -9.32 -1.29
C LEU A 320 8.99 -9.47 -0.28
N LYS A 321 9.13 -10.61 0.39
CA LYS A 321 10.14 -10.81 1.46
C LYS A 321 11.44 -11.48 1.02
N GLN A 322 11.48 -12.07 -0.18
CA GLN A 322 12.60 -12.91 -0.62
C GLN A 322 12.97 -12.71 -2.09
N GLY A 323 12.10 -12.08 -2.88
CA GLY A 323 12.22 -11.98 -4.33
C GLY A 323 13.10 -10.84 -4.84
N GLY A 324 13.73 -10.05 -3.95
CA GLY A 324 14.62 -8.97 -4.35
C GLY A 324 13.96 -7.89 -5.20
N LEU A 325 12.67 -7.62 -4.99
CA LEU A 325 11.94 -6.67 -5.81
C LEU A 325 12.46 -5.24 -5.59
N THR A 326 12.49 -4.43 -6.65
CA THR A 326 12.60 -2.98 -6.51
C THR A 326 11.26 -2.35 -6.90
N ILE A 327 10.53 -1.85 -5.90
CA ILE A 327 9.21 -1.24 -6.06
C ILE A 327 9.39 0.28 -5.99
N THR A 328 9.22 0.96 -7.12
CA THR A 328 9.14 2.42 -7.19
C THR A 328 7.68 2.84 -7.00
N THR A 329 7.44 3.72 -6.04
CA THR A 329 6.08 4.14 -5.68
C THR A 329 5.73 5.49 -6.29
N THR A 330 4.49 5.91 -6.12
CA THR A 330 3.98 7.20 -6.57
C THR A 330 4.14 8.31 -5.52
N LEU A 331 4.60 7.96 -4.31
CA LEU A 331 4.67 8.84 -3.16
C LEU A 331 5.57 10.04 -3.43
N ASP A 332 5.03 11.24 -3.22
CA ASP A 332 5.79 12.47 -3.26
C ASP A 332 6.25 12.84 -1.84
N PRO A 333 7.55 12.85 -1.53
CA PRO A 333 8.03 13.12 -0.17
C PRO A 333 7.73 14.55 0.29
N VAL A 334 7.62 15.53 -0.61
CA VAL A 334 7.29 16.93 -0.29
C VAL A 334 5.81 17.04 0.09
N LEU A 335 4.93 16.49 -0.74
CA LEU A 335 3.49 16.48 -0.46
C LEU A 335 3.15 15.61 0.74
N GLN A 336 3.80 14.46 0.91
CA GLN A 336 3.59 13.58 2.05
C GLN A 336 3.89 14.29 3.37
N LYS A 337 5.05 14.96 3.48
CA LYS A 337 5.41 15.75 4.66
C LYS A 337 4.42 16.88 4.91
N LYS A 338 3.92 17.53 3.86
CA LYS A 338 2.89 18.57 3.96
C LYS A 338 1.56 18.00 4.46
N ALA A 339 1.12 16.86 3.95
CA ALA A 339 -0.10 16.18 4.39
C ALA A 339 -0.04 15.84 5.88
N GLU A 340 1.04 15.21 6.33
CA GLU A 340 1.26 14.87 7.74
C GLU A 340 1.19 16.10 8.63
N LYS A 341 1.88 17.17 8.23
CA LYS A 341 1.90 18.44 8.96
C LYS A 341 0.51 19.03 9.09
N GLU A 342 -0.26 19.15 8.01
CA GLU A 342 -1.57 19.81 8.07
C GLU A 342 -2.60 18.97 8.81
N VAL A 343 -2.59 17.64 8.65
CA VAL A 343 -3.45 16.73 9.41
C VAL A 343 -3.17 16.82 10.91
N ARG A 344 -1.90 16.68 11.33
CA ARG A 344 -1.51 16.73 12.75
C ARG A 344 -1.63 18.14 13.36
N LYS A 345 -1.49 19.18 12.54
CA LYS A 345 -1.77 20.56 12.96
C LYS A 345 -3.25 20.76 13.21
N ARG A 346 -4.14 20.17 12.40
CA ARG A 346 -5.58 20.29 12.59
C ARG A 346 -6.04 19.50 13.82
N LEU A 347 -5.71 18.21 13.84
CA LEU A 347 -6.02 17.29 14.91
C LEU A 347 -4.73 16.56 15.31
N PRO A 348 -4.11 16.95 16.44
CA PRO A 348 -2.92 16.26 16.96
C PRO A 348 -3.18 14.78 17.21
N VAL A 349 -2.09 14.01 17.22
CA VAL A 349 -2.11 12.62 17.70
C VAL A 349 -2.62 12.61 19.14
N GLY A 350 -3.58 11.73 19.44
CA GLY A 350 -4.19 11.64 20.77
C GLY A 350 -5.07 12.84 21.14
N ASP A 351 -5.61 13.58 20.16
CA ASP A 351 -6.52 14.70 20.46
C ASP A 351 -7.68 14.25 21.38
N PRO A 352 -7.95 14.95 22.51
CA PRO A 352 -8.94 14.53 23.50
C PRO A 352 -10.39 14.43 22.99
N SER A 353 -10.71 14.99 21.82
CA SER A 353 -12.03 14.80 21.21
C SER A 353 -12.28 13.38 20.69
N GLY A 354 -11.22 12.57 20.58
CA GLY A 354 -11.24 11.22 20.01
C GLY A 354 -11.27 11.18 18.48
N ALA A 355 -11.51 12.33 17.82
CA ALA A 355 -11.67 12.40 16.38
C ALA A 355 -10.39 12.02 15.62
N LYS A 356 -10.61 11.39 14.46
CA LYS A 356 -9.58 11.02 13.51
C LYS A 356 -9.74 11.81 12.23
N GLN A 357 -8.62 12.10 11.58
CA GLN A 357 -8.58 12.78 10.29
C GLN A 357 -7.66 12.02 9.36
N ALA A 358 -8.12 11.83 8.13
CA ALA A 358 -7.41 11.14 7.06
C ALA A 358 -7.38 12.04 5.81
N LEU A 359 -6.23 12.10 5.14
CA LEU A 359 -6.01 12.85 3.90
C LEU A 359 -5.31 11.94 2.89
N VAL A 360 -5.90 11.83 1.70
CA VAL A 360 -5.30 11.12 0.57
C VAL A 360 -5.39 11.99 -0.68
N SER A 361 -4.29 12.03 -1.43
CA SER A 361 -4.14 12.84 -2.63
C SER A 361 -3.65 12.01 -3.80
N LEU A 362 -4.27 12.15 -4.96
CA LEU A 362 -4.06 11.37 -6.18
C LEU A 362 -3.72 12.30 -7.33
N ASP A 363 -2.79 11.85 -8.17
CA ASP A 363 -2.60 12.37 -9.52
C ASP A 363 -3.84 12.08 -10.39
N VAL A 364 -4.36 13.10 -11.07
CA VAL A 364 -5.60 12.99 -11.85
C VAL A 364 -5.46 12.02 -13.02
N LYS A 365 -4.30 12.03 -13.71
CA LYS A 365 -4.11 11.34 -14.99
C LYS A 365 -3.70 9.88 -14.83
N SER A 366 -3.07 9.55 -13.70
CA SER A 366 -2.57 8.19 -13.43
C SER A 366 -3.27 7.50 -12.27
N GLY A 367 -3.99 8.24 -11.42
CA GLY A 367 -4.50 7.71 -10.15
C GLY A 367 -3.40 7.44 -9.12
N GLY A 368 -2.17 7.87 -9.39
CA GLY A 368 -1.03 7.67 -8.50
C GLY A 368 -1.20 8.40 -7.18
N ILE A 369 -1.16 7.68 -6.06
CA ILE A 369 -1.28 8.26 -4.71
C ILE A 369 -0.01 9.09 -4.43
N ARG A 370 -0.15 10.41 -4.35
CA ARG A 370 0.95 11.36 -4.09
C ARG A 370 1.20 11.58 -2.61
N ALA A 371 0.15 11.51 -1.79
CA ALA A 371 0.25 11.61 -0.34
C ALA A 371 -0.88 10.84 0.34
N MET A 372 -0.58 10.26 1.50
CA MET A 372 -1.52 9.55 2.36
C MET A 372 -1.13 9.74 3.84
N ALA A 373 -1.95 10.45 4.60
CA ALA A 373 -1.68 10.78 5.99
C ALA A 373 -2.91 10.62 6.88
N GLN A 374 -2.69 10.37 8.17
CA GLN A 374 -3.73 10.43 9.20
C GLN A 374 -3.13 10.88 10.55
N ASN A 375 -3.99 11.27 11.50
CA ASN A 375 -3.58 11.80 12.81
C ASN A 375 -3.31 10.73 13.88
N THR A 376 -2.73 9.60 13.49
CA THR A 376 -2.32 8.52 14.40
C THR A 376 -0.91 8.05 14.07
N GLU A 377 -0.29 7.35 15.00
CA GLU A 377 0.92 6.60 14.73
C GLU A 377 0.58 5.21 14.19
N TYR A 378 1.31 4.76 13.17
CA TYR A 378 1.15 3.40 12.66
C TYR A 378 1.77 2.41 13.65
N SER A 379 0.97 1.46 14.12
CA SER A 379 1.45 0.37 14.97
C SER A 379 0.68 -0.92 14.65
N PRO A 380 1.37 -2.01 14.27
CA PRO A 380 0.75 -3.32 14.15
C PRO A 380 0.42 -3.94 15.52
N ALA A 381 1.03 -3.45 16.60
CA ALA A 381 0.68 -3.85 17.96
C ALA A 381 -0.57 -3.11 18.43
N GLU A 382 -1.42 -3.79 19.21
CA GLU A 382 -2.56 -3.17 19.87
C GLU A 382 -2.11 -2.02 20.76
N SER A 383 -2.66 -0.83 20.51
CA SER A 383 -2.45 0.32 21.36
C SER A 383 -3.39 0.29 22.55
N LYS A 384 -2.90 0.72 23.72
CA LYS A 384 -3.73 0.93 24.92
C LYS A 384 -4.52 2.25 24.88
N ASP A 385 -4.21 3.12 23.92
CA ASP A 385 -4.90 4.39 23.68
C ASP A 385 -5.18 4.61 22.19
N ASP A 386 -6.06 5.55 21.85
CA ASP A 386 -6.46 5.83 20.47
C ASP A 386 -5.41 6.63 19.66
N SER A 387 -4.15 6.68 20.13
CA SER A 387 -3.08 7.44 19.47
C SER A 387 -2.37 6.65 18.36
N ALA A 388 -2.43 5.31 18.41
CA ALA A 388 -1.77 4.43 17.45
C ALA A 388 -2.71 3.33 16.93
N THR A 389 -2.57 2.98 15.65
CA THR A 389 -3.38 1.94 15.01
C THR A 389 -2.73 1.42 13.73
N ALA A 390 -2.98 0.16 13.39
CA ALA A 390 -2.67 -0.41 12.07
C ALA A 390 -3.74 -0.04 11.02
N VAL A 391 -4.93 0.40 11.44
CA VAL A 391 -6.03 0.69 10.52
C VAL A 391 -5.72 1.94 9.70
N ASN A 392 -5.59 1.75 8.39
CA ASN A 392 -5.42 2.83 7.44
C ASN A 392 -6.77 3.49 7.13
N TYR A 393 -7.07 4.60 7.78
CA TYR A 393 -8.33 5.32 7.63
C TYR A 393 -8.52 5.92 6.22
N ASN A 394 -7.48 5.92 5.38
CA ASN A 394 -7.62 6.35 4.00
C ASN A 394 -8.14 5.25 3.08
N ALA A 395 -7.98 3.98 3.47
CA ALA A 395 -8.06 2.84 2.57
C ALA A 395 -9.32 1.98 2.79
N GLU A 396 -9.59 1.12 1.81
CA GLU A 396 -10.57 0.04 1.93
C GLU A 396 -10.00 -1.10 2.79
N LYS A 397 -10.86 -1.96 3.34
CA LYS A 397 -10.44 -3.10 4.17
C LYS A 397 -9.41 -4.02 3.51
N SER A 398 -9.54 -4.26 2.21
CA SER A 398 -8.59 -5.07 1.45
C SER A 398 -7.18 -4.45 1.41
N PHE A 399 -7.08 -3.12 1.56
CA PHE A 399 -5.85 -2.33 1.56
C PHE A 399 -5.44 -1.81 2.95
N GLY A 400 -5.76 -2.57 4.01
CA GLY A 400 -5.38 -2.24 5.40
C GLY A 400 -6.34 -1.28 6.11
N GLY A 401 -7.45 -0.90 5.48
CA GLY A 401 -8.44 0.03 6.02
C GLY A 401 -9.58 -0.61 6.81
N GLY A 402 -10.63 0.19 7.03
CA GLY A 402 -11.83 -0.18 7.79
C GLY A 402 -13.06 -0.43 6.92
N THR A 403 -14.25 -0.19 7.46
CA THR A 403 -15.53 -0.28 6.73
C THR A 403 -15.90 1.02 5.99
N GLY A 404 -14.99 1.99 5.96
CA GLY A 404 -15.21 3.32 5.37
C GLY A 404 -16.14 4.20 6.19
N TYR A 405 -16.46 5.38 5.64
CA TYR A 405 -17.29 6.38 6.32
C TYR A 405 -18.30 6.99 5.37
N GLN A 406 -19.44 7.41 5.91
CA GLN A 406 -20.50 8.07 5.16
C GLN A 406 -20.00 9.42 4.61
N PRO A 407 -19.95 9.64 3.28
CA PRO A 407 -19.40 10.84 2.66
C PRO A 407 -20.35 12.05 2.77
N GLY A 408 -21.60 11.82 3.18
CA GLY A 408 -22.60 12.89 3.24
C GLY A 408 -22.82 13.51 1.84
N SER A 409 -23.00 14.83 1.82
CA SER A 409 -23.16 15.59 0.56
C SER A 409 -21.98 15.51 -0.43
N ALA A 410 -20.84 14.90 -0.09
CA ALA A 410 -19.82 14.56 -1.09
C ALA A 410 -20.26 13.44 -2.05
N TRP A 411 -21.40 12.77 -1.80
CA TRP A 411 -22.01 11.81 -2.73
C TRP A 411 -22.78 12.46 -3.90
N LYS A 412 -23.28 13.68 -3.69
CA LYS A 412 -24.15 14.39 -4.64
C LYS A 412 -23.63 14.50 -6.08
N PRO A 413 -22.31 14.61 -6.35
CA PRO A 413 -21.81 14.62 -7.72
C PRO A 413 -22.15 13.37 -8.53
N PHE A 414 -22.36 12.21 -7.90
CA PHE A 414 -22.79 11.00 -8.61
C PHE A 414 -24.25 11.11 -9.08
N VAL A 415 -25.12 11.70 -8.26
CA VAL A 415 -26.51 12.01 -8.63
C VAL A 415 -26.55 13.07 -9.73
N LEU A 416 -25.68 14.08 -9.65
CA LEU A 416 -25.59 15.12 -10.68
C LEU A 416 -25.08 14.56 -12.02
N ALA A 417 -24.07 13.68 -11.98
CA ALA A 417 -23.58 13.01 -13.19
C ALA A 417 -24.70 12.20 -13.86
N GLU A 418 -25.46 11.44 -13.07
CA GLU A 418 -26.61 10.67 -13.59
C GLU A 418 -27.71 11.58 -14.14
N TRP A 419 -28.05 12.67 -13.45
CA TRP A 419 -29.00 13.67 -13.94
C TRP A 419 -28.66 14.17 -15.35
N LEU A 420 -27.39 14.50 -15.57
CA LEU A 420 -26.90 14.98 -16.86
C LEU A 420 -26.86 13.86 -17.92
N GLN A 421 -26.47 12.64 -17.55
CA GLN A 421 -26.50 11.49 -18.47
C GLN A 421 -27.92 11.13 -18.93
N SER A 422 -28.91 11.32 -18.05
CA SER A 422 -30.33 11.14 -18.35
C SER A 422 -30.91 12.26 -19.23
N GLY A 423 -30.08 13.21 -19.70
CA GLY A 423 -30.48 14.25 -20.65
C GLY A 423 -31.02 15.54 -20.01
N HIS A 424 -31.00 15.64 -18.68
CA HIS A 424 -31.41 16.86 -18.00
C HIS A 424 -30.28 17.91 -17.99
N THR A 425 -30.65 19.17 -17.73
CA THR A 425 -29.73 20.32 -17.74
C THR A 425 -29.48 20.90 -16.36
N LEU A 426 -28.39 21.68 -16.22
CA LEU A 426 -28.06 22.44 -15.00
C LEU A 426 -29.03 23.60 -14.73
N THR A 427 -29.78 24.02 -15.76
CA THR A 427 -30.72 25.16 -15.67
C THR A 427 -32.14 24.76 -15.32
N GLU A 428 -32.43 23.45 -15.31
CA GLU A 428 -33.73 22.93 -14.88
C GLU A 428 -34.02 23.28 -13.43
N THR A 429 -35.31 23.47 -13.15
CA THR A 429 -35.77 23.99 -11.87
C THR A 429 -36.32 22.87 -11.00
N VAL A 430 -35.69 22.70 -9.84
CA VAL A 430 -36.06 21.71 -8.82
C VAL A 430 -36.66 22.39 -7.60
N ASN A 431 -37.51 21.67 -6.87
CA ASN A 431 -38.27 22.15 -5.74
C ASN A 431 -37.62 21.75 -4.41
N ALA A 432 -36.92 22.68 -3.75
CA ALA A 432 -36.35 22.46 -2.42
C ALA A 432 -37.31 22.75 -1.25
N SER A 433 -38.61 22.94 -1.50
CA SER A 433 -39.62 23.26 -0.46
C SER A 433 -40.56 22.11 -0.15
N GLY A 434 -40.48 21.00 -0.89
CA GLY A 434 -41.31 19.82 -0.67
C GLY A 434 -41.26 19.30 0.77
N SER A 435 -42.43 18.90 1.28
CA SER A 435 -42.60 18.23 2.57
C SER A 435 -42.53 16.71 2.46
N MET A 436 -42.62 16.16 1.24
CA MET A 436 -42.51 14.74 0.95
C MET A 436 -42.14 14.53 -0.52
N TYR A 437 -41.06 13.79 -0.79
CA TYR A 437 -40.61 13.40 -2.13
C TYR A 437 -40.97 11.93 -2.37
N ARG A 438 -41.41 11.59 -3.58
CA ARG A 438 -41.85 10.26 -3.99
C ARG A 438 -41.45 10.06 -5.45
N GLY A 439 -41.24 8.82 -5.88
CA GLY A 439 -40.87 8.52 -7.27
C GLY A 439 -39.48 7.90 -7.45
N PHE A 440 -38.80 7.53 -6.35
CA PHE A 440 -37.51 6.83 -6.37
C PHE A 440 -37.65 5.43 -7.01
N SER A 441 -37.55 5.38 -8.34
CA SER A 441 -37.68 4.15 -9.12
C SER A 441 -36.46 3.26 -8.96
N THR A 442 -36.66 1.94 -8.98
CA THR A 442 -35.59 0.93 -9.14
C THR A 442 -35.95 -0.09 -10.22
N ALA A 443 -36.80 0.31 -11.16
CA ALA A 443 -37.40 -0.57 -12.15
C ALA A 443 -36.36 -1.24 -13.06
N SER A 444 -35.18 -0.65 -13.26
CA SER A 444 -34.16 -1.28 -14.10
C SER A 444 -33.38 -2.41 -13.42
N CYS A 445 -33.48 -2.63 -12.10
CA CYS A 445 -32.65 -3.65 -11.43
C CYS A 445 -33.25 -4.40 -10.23
N ASP A 446 -34.30 -3.91 -9.57
CA ASP A 446 -34.87 -4.56 -8.37
C ASP A 446 -36.41 -4.56 -8.35
N ASP A 447 -37.06 -3.72 -9.17
CA ASP A 447 -38.53 -3.60 -9.28
C ASP A 447 -39.27 -3.32 -7.95
N ARG A 448 -38.55 -2.92 -6.89
CA ARG A 448 -39.12 -2.57 -5.58
C ARG A 448 -39.39 -1.07 -5.49
N SER A 449 -40.48 -0.70 -4.83
CA SER A 449 -40.77 0.71 -4.52
C SER A 449 -40.17 1.07 -3.16
N TYR A 450 -39.10 1.86 -3.18
CA TYR A 450 -38.45 2.37 -1.99
C TYR A 450 -39.07 3.70 -1.53
N ALA A 451 -39.24 3.84 -0.21
CA ALA A 451 -39.90 4.99 0.42
C ALA A 451 -41.27 5.31 -0.21
N SER A 452 -42.14 4.32 -0.36
CA SER A 452 -43.52 4.50 -0.88
C SER A 452 -44.36 5.48 -0.03
N ALA A 453 -44.09 5.56 1.28
CA ALA A 453 -44.65 6.57 2.18
C ALA A 453 -44.11 8.00 1.92
N GLY A 454 -43.02 8.09 1.17
CA GLY A 454 -42.28 9.29 0.82
C GLY A 454 -41.02 9.51 1.67
N TYR A 455 -40.09 10.30 1.13
CA TYR A 455 -38.84 10.70 1.77
C TYR A 455 -38.87 12.20 2.08
N ASN A 456 -38.50 12.61 3.29
CA ASN A 456 -38.49 14.02 3.69
C ASN A 456 -37.18 14.38 4.41
N PRO A 457 -36.10 14.68 3.67
CA PRO A 457 -34.87 15.14 4.27
C PRO A 457 -34.98 16.60 4.74
N ARG A 458 -34.12 16.98 5.68
CA ARG A 458 -33.94 18.39 6.06
C ARG A 458 -32.72 18.97 5.35
N ASN A 459 -32.78 20.26 5.01
CA ASN A 459 -31.60 20.99 4.53
C ASN A 459 -30.64 21.23 5.71
N ALA A 460 -29.34 21.15 5.46
CA ALA A 460 -28.31 21.42 6.45
C ALA A 460 -28.13 22.94 6.66
N GLY A 461 -27.64 23.34 7.84
CA GLY A 461 -27.44 24.76 8.17
C GLY A 461 -26.47 25.49 7.24
N ASP A 462 -25.48 24.77 6.70
CA ASP A 462 -24.49 25.30 5.73
C ASP A 462 -25.06 25.56 4.33
N SER A 463 -26.31 25.18 4.08
CA SER A 463 -27.03 25.56 2.85
C SER A 463 -27.51 27.02 2.87
N GLY A 464 -27.23 27.78 3.94
CA GLY A 464 -27.58 29.21 4.06
C GLY A 464 -29.10 29.47 4.04
N GLY A 465 -29.90 28.51 4.52
CA GLY A 465 -31.36 28.59 4.49
C GLY A 465 -31.99 28.43 3.09
N ALA A 466 -31.22 28.01 2.09
CA ALA A 466 -31.73 27.82 0.73
C ALA A 466 -32.93 26.86 0.70
N SER A 467 -34.01 27.33 0.10
CA SER A 467 -35.29 26.65 -0.03
C SER A 467 -36.05 27.22 -1.24
N GLY A 468 -37.22 26.64 -1.58
CA GLY A 468 -38.00 27.07 -2.73
C GLY A 468 -37.53 26.47 -4.05
N ARG A 469 -38.04 27.01 -5.16
CA ARG A 469 -37.64 26.58 -6.51
C ARG A 469 -36.27 27.17 -6.87
N MET A 470 -35.36 26.35 -7.39
CA MET A 470 -34.01 26.78 -7.77
C MET A 470 -33.49 25.96 -8.94
N SER A 471 -32.45 26.47 -9.62
CA SER A 471 -31.75 25.69 -10.65
C SER A 471 -30.97 24.53 -10.03
N VAL A 472 -30.77 23.44 -10.79
CA VAL A 472 -29.87 22.34 -10.39
C VAL A 472 -28.44 22.85 -10.14
N PHE A 473 -28.00 23.84 -10.93
CA PHE A 473 -26.74 24.56 -10.71
C PHE A 473 -26.65 25.17 -9.31
N ASP A 474 -27.64 25.97 -8.88
CA ASP A 474 -27.66 26.57 -7.54
C ASP A 474 -27.86 25.53 -6.43
N ALA A 475 -28.69 24.51 -6.68
CA ALA A 475 -28.90 23.41 -5.75
C ALA A 475 -27.60 22.67 -5.43
N THR A 476 -26.76 22.42 -6.45
CA THR A 476 -25.44 21.80 -6.31
C THR A 476 -24.49 22.74 -5.58
N ARG A 477 -24.39 23.99 -6.02
CA ARG A 477 -23.50 25.02 -5.47
C ARG A 477 -23.72 25.24 -3.96
N LYS A 478 -24.98 25.27 -3.52
CA LYS A 478 -25.38 25.42 -2.11
C LYS A 478 -25.62 24.09 -1.38
N SER A 479 -25.43 22.95 -2.07
CA SER A 479 -25.59 21.61 -1.50
C SER A 479 -26.95 21.36 -0.84
N VAL A 480 -28.06 21.74 -1.50
CA VAL A 480 -29.41 21.69 -0.91
C VAL A 480 -29.98 20.27 -0.93
N ASN A 481 -30.23 19.66 0.25
CA ASN A 481 -30.66 18.26 0.36
C ASN A 481 -32.02 17.99 -0.29
N LYS A 482 -32.99 18.87 -0.05
CA LYS A 482 -34.35 18.75 -0.60
C LYS A 482 -34.38 18.83 -2.13
N ALA A 483 -33.56 19.68 -2.73
CA ALA A 483 -33.43 19.75 -4.19
C ALA A 483 -32.89 18.43 -4.78
N TYR A 484 -31.92 17.78 -4.12
CA TYR A 484 -31.41 16.48 -4.55
C TYR A 484 -32.43 15.34 -4.36
N ALA A 485 -33.32 15.44 -3.37
CA ALA A 485 -34.43 14.51 -3.22
C ALA A 485 -35.46 14.66 -4.34
N ASP A 486 -35.70 15.89 -4.80
CA ASP A 486 -36.52 16.18 -5.98
C ASP A 486 -35.88 15.58 -7.24
N MET A 487 -34.61 15.90 -7.51
CA MET A 487 -33.86 15.33 -8.63
C MET A 487 -33.91 13.80 -8.66
N ALA A 488 -33.55 13.15 -7.53
CA ALA A 488 -33.51 11.70 -7.47
C ALA A 488 -34.90 11.05 -7.53
N SER A 489 -35.97 11.80 -7.27
CA SER A 489 -37.34 11.32 -7.43
C SER A 489 -37.80 11.25 -8.90
N GLU A 490 -37.02 11.88 -9.80
CA GLU A 490 -37.21 11.84 -11.24
C GLU A 490 -36.21 10.89 -11.94
N LEU A 491 -35.26 10.31 -11.18
CA LEU A 491 -34.25 9.39 -11.69
C LEU A 491 -34.53 7.93 -11.31
N ASP A 492 -33.92 7.01 -12.04
CA ASP A 492 -33.78 5.61 -11.61
C ASP A 492 -32.59 5.48 -10.65
N MET A 493 -32.85 5.03 -9.42
CA MET A 493 -31.84 4.83 -8.39
C MET A 493 -30.82 3.73 -8.76
N CYS A 494 -31.20 2.77 -9.61
CA CYS A 494 -30.25 1.81 -10.17
C CYS A 494 -29.25 2.49 -11.10
N ALA A 495 -29.69 3.45 -11.93
CA ALA A 495 -28.80 4.21 -12.80
C ALA A 495 -27.83 5.08 -11.97
N VAL A 496 -28.30 5.69 -10.88
CA VAL A 496 -27.43 6.42 -9.94
C VAL A 496 -26.36 5.50 -9.33
N ARG A 497 -26.73 4.27 -8.92
CA ARG A 497 -25.77 3.27 -8.43
C ARG A 497 -24.77 2.89 -9.51
N ASP A 498 -25.24 2.65 -10.73
CA ASP A 498 -24.40 2.18 -11.84
C ASP A 498 -23.42 3.26 -12.28
N THR A 499 -23.84 4.52 -12.30
CA THR A 499 -22.97 5.68 -12.50
C THR A 499 -21.91 5.80 -11.41
N ALA A 500 -22.27 5.67 -10.13
CA ALA A 500 -21.28 5.64 -9.04
C ALA A 500 -20.31 4.44 -9.19
N SER A 501 -20.81 3.28 -9.61
CA SER A 501 -20.01 2.06 -9.81
C SER A 501 -19.05 2.19 -11.00
N ALA A 502 -19.48 2.79 -12.11
CA ALA A 502 -18.65 3.09 -13.29
C ALA A 502 -17.50 4.04 -12.91
N LEU A 503 -17.80 5.03 -12.07
CA LEU A 503 -16.83 5.92 -11.43
C LEU A 503 -15.95 5.23 -10.37
N GLY A 504 -16.09 3.92 -10.18
CA GLY A 504 -15.21 3.11 -9.32
C GLY A 504 -15.56 3.18 -7.83
N VAL A 505 -16.73 3.67 -7.46
CA VAL A 505 -17.16 3.69 -6.06
C VAL A 505 -17.46 2.26 -5.60
N ARG A 506 -16.86 1.89 -4.47
CA ARG A 506 -17.09 0.65 -3.73
C ARG A 506 -17.40 0.99 -2.27
N SER A 507 -17.99 0.05 -1.56
CA SER A 507 -18.12 0.18 -0.10
C SER A 507 -16.74 0.16 0.55
N GLY A 508 -16.61 0.76 1.73
CA GLY A 508 -15.32 0.86 2.42
C GLY A 508 -14.69 -0.49 2.79
N ASP A 509 -15.49 -1.55 2.89
CA ASP A 509 -14.98 -2.93 3.03
C ASP A 509 -14.44 -3.54 1.72
N GLY A 510 -14.56 -2.83 0.59
CA GLY A 510 -14.17 -3.27 -0.74
C GLY A 510 -15.28 -4.00 -1.51
N SER A 511 -16.48 -4.14 -0.95
CA SER A 511 -17.61 -4.79 -1.64
C SER A 511 -18.18 -3.90 -2.75
N ALA A 512 -18.72 -4.50 -3.83
CA ALA A 512 -19.45 -3.72 -4.82
C ALA A 512 -20.72 -3.13 -4.20
N LEU A 513 -21.16 -1.96 -4.67
CA LEU A 513 -22.33 -1.27 -4.10
C LEU A 513 -23.61 -2.11 -4.15
N ALA A 514 -23.74 -2.98 -5.16
CA ALA A 514 -24.86 -3.90 -5.31
C ALA A 514 -24.86 -5.04 -4.27
N ASP A 515 -23.71 -5.34 -3.65
CA ASP A 515 -23.56 -6.44 -2.68
C ASP A 515 -23.81 -5.99 -1.24
N VAL A 516 -23.93 -4.69 -0.99
CA VAL A 516 -24.11 -4.12 0.34
C VAL A 516 -25.60 -3.98 0.63
N THR A 517 -26.13 -4.89 1.44
CA THR A 517 -27.57 -4.93 1.74
C THR A 517 -27.91 -4.50 3.17
N LEU A 518 -29.08 -3.90 3.34
CA LEU A 518 -29.74 -3.69 4.64
C LEU A 518 -30.32 -5.02 5.17
N ALA A 519 -30.81 -5.00 6.42
CA ALA A 519 -31.34 -6.20 7.09
C ALA A 519 -32.55 -6.85 6.38
N ASP A 520 -33.27 -6.09 5.57
CA ASP A 520 -34.40 -6.55 4.75
C ASP A 520 -33.97 -7.07 3.36
N GLY A 521 -32.66 -7.19 3.12
CA GLY A 521 -32.07 -7.68 1.88
C GLY A 521 -32.03 -6.64 0.75
N THR A 522 -32.41 -5.40 1.03
CA THR A 522 -32.38 -4.31 0.03
C THR A 522 -30.98 -3.76 -0.15
N GLN A 523 -30.58 -3.44 -1.38
CA GLN A 523 -29.27 -2.80 -1.61
C GLN A 523 -29.26 -1.42 -0.96
N GLN A 524 -28.33 -1.15 -0.05
CA GLN A 524 -28.27 0.08 0.74
C GLN A 524 -28.23 1.34 -0.15
N VAL A 525 -27.52 1.24 -1.28
CA VAL A 525 -27.35 2.33 -2.25
C VAL A 525 -28.66 2.70 -2.97
N LEU A 526 -29.65 1.81 -3.02
CA LEU A 526 -30.95 2.08 -3.65
C LEU A 526 -31.92 2.80 -2.71
N TYR A 527 -31.63 2.85 -1.40
CA TYR A 527 -32.48 3.56 -0.46
C TYR A 527 -32.35 5.09 -0.67
N PRO A 528 -33.43 5.89 -0.68
CA PRO A 528 -33.36 7.32 -1.01
C PRO A 528 -32.43 8.17 -0.15
N SER A 529 -32.05 7.70 1.04
CA SER A 529 -31.05 8.38 1.87
C SER A 529 -29.64 8.34 1.28
N SER A 530 -29.35 7.40 0.39
CA SER A 530 -28.04 7.22 -0.26
C SER A 530 -27.64 8.44 -1.09
N ILE A 531 -28.60 9.17 -1.67
CA ILE A 531 -28.36 10.40 -2.45
C ILE A 531 -27.68 11.49 -1.61
N LEU A 532 -27.80 11.38 -0.27
CA LEU A 532 -27.18 12.26 0.71
C LEU A 532 -25.95 11.62 1.37
N GLY A 533 -25.45 10.49 0.85
CA GLY A 533 -24.20 9.84 1.24
C GLY A 533 -24.26 9.02 2.52
N THR A 534 -25.27 8.15 2.67
CA THR A 534 -25.39 7.19 3.79
C THR A 534 -24.65 5.87 3.55
N VAL A 535 -24.06 5.68 2.38
CA VAL A 535 -23.19 4.54 2.03
C VAL A 535 -21.79 4.80 2.58
N SER A 536 -21.20 3.84 3.27
CA SER A 536 -19.83 3.97 3.80
C SER A 536 -18.79 3.68 2.73
N VAL A 537 -17.85 4.59 2.53
CA VAL A 537 -16.79 4.52 1.51
C VAL A 537 -15.44 4.94 2.07
N ALA A 538 -14.34 4.43 1.51
CA ALA A 538 -13.01 4.87 1.91
C ALA A 538 -12.65 6.23 1.27
N PRO A 539 -11.85 7.09 1.95
CA PRO A 539 -11.38 8.34 1.36
C PRO A 539 -10.66 8.18 0.03
N VAL A 540 -9.86 7.11 -0.14
CA VAL A 540 -9.14 6.85 -1.40
C VAL A 540 -10.10 6.53 -2.55
N THR A 541 -11.21 5.84 -2.28
CA THR A 541 -12.26 5.53 -3.24
C THR A 541 -13.00 6.80 -3.69
N MET A 542 -13.27 7.71 -2.75
CA MET A 542 -13.85 9.02 -3.08
C MET A 542 -12.90 9.88 -3.91
N ALA A 543 -11.60 9.91 -3.59
CA ALA A 543 -10.63 10.64 -4.42
C ALA A 543 -10.49 10.02 -5.82
N ALA A 544 -10.39 8.69 -5.92
CA ALA A 544 -10.26 7.98 -7.18
C ALA A 544 -11.48 8.20 -8.10
N SER A 545 -12.70 8.17 -7.55
CA SER A 545 -13.91 8.44 -8.35
C SER A 545 -13.98 9.86 -8.89
N TYR A 546 -13.48 10.85 -8.14
CA TYR A 546 -13.44 12.25 -8.56
C TYR A 546 -12.40 12.53 -9.64
N THR A 547 -11.47 11.60 -9.92
CA THR A 547 -10.54 11.75 -11.06
C THR A 547 -11.27 11.88 -12.38
N ALA A 548 -12.42 11.20 -12.56
CA ALA A 548 -13.19 11.27 -13.79
C ALA A 548 -13.68 12.69 -14.10
N PHE A 549 -14.13 13.43 -13.08
CA PHE A 549 -14.57 14.82 -13.24
C PHE A 549 -13.41 15.75 -13.58
N ALA A 550 -12.21 15.43 -13.08
CA ALA A 550 -10.99 16.20 -13.34
C ALA A 550 -10.30 15.82 -14.67
N ASN A 551 -10.72 14.72 -15.31
CA ASN A 551 -10.00 14.05 -16.40
C ASN A 551 -10.94 13.66 -17.55
N GLU A 552 -11.85 14.57 -17.93
CA GLU A 552 -12.68 14.41 -19.14
C GLU A 552 -13.49 13.09 -19.18
N GLY A 553 -13.91 12.59 -18.01
CA GLY A 553 -14.70 11.37 -17.88
C GLY A 553 -13.86 10.09 -17.71
N ARG A 554 -12.54 10.16 -17.86
CA ARG A 554 -11.63 9.03 -17.63
C ARG A 554 -11.27 8.87 -16.15
N ARG A 555 -11.80 7.82 -15.53
CA ARG A 555 -11.55 7.49 -14.12
C ARG A 555 -10.28 6.68 -13.94
N CYS A 556 -9.32 7.22 -13.20
CA CYS A 556 -8.10 6.53 -12.80
C CYS A 556 -8.19 6.04 -11.34
N GLY A 557 -8.18 4.71 -11.17
CA GLY A 557 -8.18 4.06 -9.87
C GLY A 557 -6.88 4.32 -9.10
N ALA A 558 -6.97 4.33 -7.78
CA ALA A 558 -5.82 4.60 -6.93
C ALA A 558 -4.73 3.53 -7.10
N THR A 559 -3.48 3.96 -7.31
CA THR A 559 -2.32 3.09 -7.33
C THR A 559 -1.18 3.71 -6.53
N ALA A 560 -0.50 2.92 -5.71
CA ALA A 560 0.70 3.37 -4.99
C ALA A 560 2.00 2.95 -5.70
N ILE A 561 1.93 2.01 -6.65
CA ILE A 561 3.09 1.46 -7.35
C ILE A 561 3.11 1.97 -8.78
N SER A 562 4.18 2.68 -9.16
CA SER A 562 4.39 3.19 -10.52
C SER A 562 5.22 2.22 -11.35
N ARG A 563 6.16 1.53 -10.73
CA ARG A 563 7.03 0.55 -11.38
C ARG A 563 7.48 -0.52 -10.38
N ALA A 564 7.60 -1.76 -10.83
CA ALA A 564 8.23 -2.81 -10.07
C ALA A 564 9.16 -3.64 -10.96
N THR A 565 10.35 -3.97 -10.48
CA THR A 565 11.26 -4.91 -11.14
C THR A 565 11.59 -6.06 -10.22
N ASP A 566 11.88 -7.23 -10.79
CA ASP A 566 12.45 -8.37 -10.07
C ASP A 566 13.95 -8.19 -9.79
N SER A 567 14.56 -9.22 -9.19
CA SER A 567 15.98 -9.25 -8.85
C SER A 567 16.91 -9.19 -10.06
N ASP A 568 16.44 -9.59 -11.24
CA ASP A 568 17.19 -9.56 -12.50
C ASP A 568 17.03 -8.21 -13.23
N GLY A 569 16.25 -7.29 -12.66
CA GLY A 569 15.94 -5.99 -13.23
C GLY A 569 14.85 -6.03 -14.30
N LYS A 570 14.15 -7.15 -14.48
CA LYS A 570 13.04 -7.26 -15.41
C LYS A 570 11.81 -6.58 -14.82
N GLU A 571 11.15 -5.76 -15.62
CA GLU A 571 9.94 -5.03 -15.23
C GLU A 571 8.73 -5.97 -15.16
N LEU A 572 7.93 -5.81 -14.09
CA LEU A 572 6.70 -6.55 -13.88
C LEU A 572 5.53 -5.81 -14.55
N ASP A 573 4.62 -6.58 -15.15
CA ASP A 573 3.43 -6.05 -15.81
C ASP A 573 2.36 -5.66 -14.77
N LEU A 574 2.19 -4.36 -14.54
CA LEU A 574 1.23 -3.81 -13.58
C LEU A 574 -0.10 -3.51 -14.28
N PRO A 575 -1.24 -3.79 -13.63
CA PRO A 575 -2.55 -3.56 -14.24
C PRO A 575 -2.82 -2.06 -14.45
N ASP A 576 -3.41 -1.71 -15.61
CA ASP A 576 -3.95 -0.36 -15.84
C ASP A 576 -5.16 -0.11 -14.93
N THR A 577 -5.15 1.04 -14.24
CA THR A 577 -6.19 1.46 -13.32
C THR A 577 -7.15 2.49 -13.93
N CYS A 578 -6.85 2.99 -15.13
CA CYS A 578 -7.66 4.02 -15.80
C CYS A 578 -8.69 3.41 -16.75
N LYS A 579 -9.93 3.91 -16.72
CA LYS A 579 -11.00 3.52 -17.65
C LYS A 579 -11.89 4.72 -17.95
N GLU A 580 -12.42 4.79 -19.16
CA GLU A 580 -13.52 5.70 -19.48
C GLU A 580 -14.74 5.36 -18.62
N ALA A 581 -15.32 6.36 -17.97
CA ALA A 581 -16.41 6.18 -17.01
C ALA A 581 -17.60 7.13 -17.25
N LEU A 582 -17.38 8.29 -17.84
CA LEU A 582 -18.43 9.25 -18.21
C LEU A 582 -18.15 9.83 -19.59
N ASP A 583 -19.20 10.35 -20.22
CA ASP A 583 -19.04 11.24 -21.36
C ASP A 583 -18.25 12.51 -20.95
N PRO A 584 -17.29 12.97 -21.78
CA PRO A 584 -16.48 14.15 -21.47
C PRO A 584 -17.30 15.42 -21.18
N GLU A 585 -18.39 15.67 -21.90
CA GLU A 585 -19.22 16.86 -21.68
C GLU A 585 -19.99 16.79 -20.35
N VAL A 586 -20.40 15.59 -19.93
CA VAL A 586 -21.00 15.36 -18.61
C VAL A 586 -19.97 15.63 -17.51
N ALA A 587 -18.75 15.09 -17.65
CA ALA A 587 -17.69 15.29 -16.69
C ALA A 587 -17.32 16.79 -16.55
N GLU A 588 -17.23 17.51 -17.67
CA GLU A 588 -17.02 18.95 -17.71
C GLU A 588 -18.14 19.72 -17.00
N ALA A 589 -19.40 19.37 -17.26
CA ALA A 589 -20.56 19.99 -16.61
C ALA A 589 -20.57 19.80 -15.09
N VAL A 590 -20.20 18.61 -14.61
CA VAL A 590 -20.01 18.36 -13.18
C VAL A 590 -18.85 19.19 -12.63
N ALA A 591 -17.68 19.15 -13.27
CA ALA A 591 -16.48 19.86 -12.83
C ALA A 591 -16.69 21.38 -12.75
N TYR A 592 -17.30 21.96 -13.79
CA TYR A 592 -17.69 23.36 -13.80
C TYR A 592 -18.62 23.67 -12.64
N THR A 593 -19.70 22.91 -12.45
CA THR A 593 -20.66 23.18 -11.36
C THR A 593 -19.98 23.11 -9.98
N LEU A 594 -19.08 22.16 -9.76
CA LEU A 594 -18.31 22.05 -8.53
C LEU A 594 -17.28 23.17 -8.34
N SER A 595 -16.72 23.73 -9.42
CA SER A 595 -15.88 24.93 -9.36
C SER A 595 -16.62 26.18 -8.87
N GLN A 596 -17.95 26.21 -9.04
CA GLN A 596 -18.76 27.35 -8.62
C GLN A 596 -19.15 27.32 -7.14
N THR A 597 -18.85 26.24 -6.43
CA THR A 597 -19.09 26.12 -4.97
C THR A 597 -18.31 27.16 -4.17
N PHE A 598 -17.17 27.64 -4.69
CA PHE A 598 -16.35 28.68 -4.06
C PHE A 598 -17.01 30.07 -4.12
N ASN A 599 -17.95 30.26 -5.05
CA ASN A 599 -18.63 31.53 -5.32
C ASN A 599 -19.99 31.55 -4.60
N GLY A 600 -19.98 31.85 -3.30
CA GLY A 600 -21.19 31.94 -2.47
C GLY A 600 -21.88 30.60 -2.18
N GLY A 601 -21.14 29.49 -2.29
CA GLY A 601 -21.58 28.13 -1.96
C GLY A 601 -20.86 27.57 -0.73
N THR A 602 -20.90 26.25 -0.55
CA THR A 602 -20.42 25.60 0.69
C THR A 602 -18.90 25.61 0.87
N THR A 603 -18.12 25.98 -0.15
CA THR A 603 -16.65 26.08 -0.09
C THR A 603 -16.15 27.53 -0.09
N GLN A 604 -17.05 28.50 0.12
CA GLN A 604 -16.68 29.91 0.23
C GLN A 604 -15.57 30.11 1.28
N GLY A 605 -14.50 30.80 0.88
CA GLY A 605 -13.31 31.02 1.72
C GLY A 605 -12.26 29.89 1.66
N LEU A 606 -12.55 28.77 1.00
CA LEU A 606 -11.59 27.66 0.82
C LEU A 606 -10.72 27.76 -0.44
N GLY A 607 -10.67 28.93 -1.09
CA GLY A 607 -9.86 29.14 -2.30
C GLY A 607 -8.37 28.83 -2.11
N ILE A 608 -7.75 28.23 -3.13
CA ILE A 608 -6.36 27.77 -3.10
C ILE A 608 -5.38 28.62 -3.92
N GLY A 609 -5.86 29.69 -4.57
CA GLY A 609 -5.04 30.53 -5.45
C GLY A 609 -4.79 29.96 -6.85
N ALA A 610 -5.46 28.86 -7.20
CA ALA A 610 -5.47 28.23 -8.51
C ALA A 610 -6.90 27.74 -8.84
N PRO A 611 -7.24 27.49 -10.12
CA PRO A 611 -8.50 26.87 -10.49
C PRO A 611 -8.73 25.55 -9.76
N ALA A 612 -9.88 25.43 -9.09
CA ALA A 612 -10.23 24.27 -8.30
C ALA A 612 -11.75 24.04 -8.30
N ALA A 613 -12.13 22.79 -8.09
CA ALA A 613 -13.49 22.34 -7.87
C ALA A 613 -13.54 21.50 -6.60
N ALA A 614 -14.62 21.61 -5.82
CA ALA A 614 -14.71 20.86 -4.57
C ALA A 614 -16.15 20.61 -4.17
N LYS A 615 -16.35 19.53 -3.39
CA LYS A 615 -17.61 19.21 -2.74
C LYS A 615 -17.37 18.93 -1.26
N THR A 616 -18.13 19.64 -0.42
CA THR A 616 -18.20 19.36 1.02
C THR A 616 -19.20 18.24 1.31
N GLY A 617 -18.92 17.50 2.38
CA GLY A 617 -19.82 16.52 2.97
C GLY A 617 -19.95 16.71 4.48
N THR A 618 -21.14 16.46 5.00
CA THR A 618 -21.46 16.56 6.42
C THR A 618 -22.50 15.49 6.74
N THR A 619 -22.29 14.75 7.83
CA THR A 619 -23.21 13.70 8.27
C THR A 619 -23.94 14.09 9.55
N ASN A 620 -25.13 13.50 9.74
CA ASN A 620 -25.93 13.54 10.98
C ASN A 620 -26.22 14.94 11.54
N PHE A 621 -26.55 15.91 10.68
CA PHE A 621 -26.94 17.25 11.11
C PHE A 621 -25.89 17.95 11.99
N GLU A 622 -24.70 18.17 11.41
CA GLU A 622 -23.63 19.03 11.94
C GLU A 622 -22.76 18.43 13.05
N VAL A 623 -22.86 17.12 13.30
CA VAL A 623 -22.08 16.49 14.39
C VAL A 623 -21.32 15.23 14.00
N GLY A 624 -21.63 14.53 12.90
CA GLY A 624 -21.11 13.17 12.70
C GLY A 624 -19.72 13.05 12.05
N ALA A 625 -19.53 13.69 10.89
CA ALA A 625 -18.28 13.65 10.13
C ALA A 625 -18.21 14.83 9.16
N SER A 626 -16.97 15.26 8.88
CA SER A 626 -16.63 16.34 7.96
C SER A 626 -15.88 15.77 6.76
N TRP A 627 -16.35 16.06 5.55
CA TRP A 627 -15.67 15.67 4.31
C TRP A 627 -15.40 16.89 3.44
N THR A 628 -14.27 16.86 2.75
CA THR A 628 -14.01 17.72 1.59
C THR A 628 -13.28 16.89 0.55
N VAL A 629 -13.88 16.75 -0.63
CA VAL A 629 -13.25 16.12 -1.79
C VAL A 629 -13.15 17.20 -2.86
N GLY A 630 -11.94 17.51 -3.29
CA GLY A 630 -11.73 18.58 -4.26
C GLY A 630 -10.50 18.36 -5.10
N PHE A 631 -10.47 18.99 -6.26
CA PHE A 631 -9.52 18.72 -7.32
C PHE A 631 -9.16 19.97 -8.11
N THR A 632 -8.00 19.89 -8.73
CA THR A 632 -7.59 20.69 -9.89
C THR A 632 -7.61 19.81 -11.14
N SER A 633 -7.13 20.29 -12.29
CA SER A 633 -6.89 19.44 -13.46
C SER A 633 -5.74 18.42 -13.27
N ASP A 634 -4.94 18.54 -12.20
CA ASP A 634 -3.72 17.75 -11.99
C ASP A 634 -3.78 16.85 -10.75
N VAL A 635 -4.49 17.27 -9.69
CA VAL A 635 -4.54 16.56 -8.41
C VAL A 635 -5.95 16.52 -7.83
N VAL A 636 -6.35 15.38 -7.27
CA VAL A 636 -7.57 15.19 -6.48
C VAL A 636 -7.19 14.89 -5.03
N THR A 637 -7.86 15.50 -4.06
CA THR A 637 -7.63 15.22 -2.64
C THR A 637 -8.95 15.04 -1.90
N ALA A 638 -9.03 13.97 -1.13
CA ALA A 638 -10.10 13.74 -0.15
C ALA A 638 -9.57 13.91 1.28
N VAL A 639 -10.31 14.66 2.09
CA VAL A 639 -10.09 14.79 3.53
C VAL A 639 -11.34 14.36 4.26
N TRP A 640 -11.20 13.38 5.15
CA TRP A 640 -12.23 12.93 6.08
C TRP A 640 -11.83 13.31 7.51
N THR A 641 -12.80 13.72 8.31
CA THR A 641 -12.68 13.85 9.77
C THR A 641 -13.91 13.27 10.44
N GLY A 642 -13.73 12.38 11.43
CA GLY A 642 -14.84 11.78 12.15
C GLY A 642 -14.39 10.84 13.26
N ASP A 643 -15.33 10.07 13.83
CA ASP A 643 -15.01 8.96 14.71
C ASP A 643 -14.97 7.68 13.86
N PRO A 644 -13.85 6.93 13.85
CA PRO A 644 -13.74 5.72 13.04
C PRO A 644 -14.70 4.62 13.49
N ASN A 645 -15.26 4.70 14.70
CA ASN A 645 -16.21 3.72 15.24
C ASN A 645 -17.68 4.08 14.96
N GLY A 646 -17.94 5.17 14.25
CA GLY A 646 -19.29 5.57 13.83
C GLY A 646 -19.59 7.04 14.07
N VAL A 647 -20.85 7.35 14.40
CA VAL A 647 -21.28 8.74 14.61
C VAL A 647 -21.02 9.12 16.06
N ARG A 648 -20.22 10.17 16.27
CA ARG A 648 -20.01 10.81 17.57
C ARG A 648 -20.63 12.19 17.58
N ASP A 649 -21.09 12.63 18.74
CA ASP A 649 -21.59 13.98 18.94
C ASP A 649 -20.55 14.85 19.65
N TRP A 650 -20.05 15.89 18.97
CA TRP A 650 -19.08 16.84 19.53
C TRP A 650 -19.70 18.12 20.07
N ARG A 651 -21.03 18.25 20.17
CA ARG A 651 -21.68 19.45 20.75
C ARG A 651 -21.25 19.71 22.19
N ASP A 652 -21.05 18.65 22.96
CA ASP A 652 -20.55 18.69 24.34
C ASP A 652 -19.03 18.51 24.43
N ASN A 653 -18.30 18.70 23.33
CA ASN A 653 -16.84 18.58 23.35
C ASN A 653 -16.20 19.70 24.20
N ARG A 654 -15.72 19.35 25.39
CA ARG A 654 -15.08 20.28 26.35
C ARG A 654 -13.55 20.28 26.27
N ARG A 655 -12.95 19.33 25.53
CA ARG A 655 -11.49 19.15 25.41
C ARG A 655 -11.13 18.75 23.96
N GLY A 656 -9.94 19.12 23.48
CA GLY A 656 -9.52 18.80 22.11
C GLY A 656 -10.01 19.82 21.08
N ARG A 657 -9.71 19.56 19.79
CA ARG A 657 -9.84 20.56 18.72
C ARG A 657 -11.10 20.46 17.86
N MET A 658 -11.94 19.44 18.08
CA MET A 658 -13.22 19.36 17.38
C MET A 658 -14.18 20.47 17.84
N PRO A 659 -14.75 21.26 16.92
CA PRO A 659 -15.73 22.29 17.24
C PRO A 659 -17.08 21.66 17.59
N ARG A 660 -17.95 22.45 18.24
CA ARG A 660 -19.32 22.03 18.60
C ARG A 660 -20.23 21.80 17.39
N THR A 661 -19.94 22.49 16.29
CA THR A 661 -20.65 22.41 15.02
C THR A 661 -19.65 22.02 13.95
N VAL A 662 -19.91 20.92 13.26
CA VAL A 662 -19.01 20.27 12.31
C VAL A 662 -19.68 20.20 10.94
N PHE A 663 -19.23 21.08 10.04
CA PHE A 663 -19.54 20.99 8.61
C PHE A 663 -18.30 20.55 7.82
N GLY A 664 -18.49 20.22 6.54
CA GLY A 664 -17.40 19.87 5.64
C GLY A 664 -16.31 20.95 5.56
N ALA A 665 -16.72 22.22 5.53
CA ALA A 665 -15.81 23.37 5.51
C ALA A 665 -15.21 23.75 6.88
N THR A 666 -15.65 23.16 7.99
CA THR A 666 -15.20 23.55 9.32
C THR A 666 -13.86 22.90 9.68
N VAL A 667 -13.72 21.59 9.45
CA VAL A 667 -12.55 20.81 9.89
C VAL A 667 -11.77 20.25 8.71
N SER A 668 -12.41 19.47 7.84
CA SER A 668 -11.75 18.90 6.66
C SER A 668 -11.40 19.96 5.61
N GLY A 669 -12.28 20.94 5.39
CA GLY A 669 -12.11 21.99 4.38
C GLY A 669 -10.79 22.78 4.49
N PRO A 670 -10.40 23.34 5.65
CA PRO A 670 -9.17 24.12 5.69
C PRO A 670 -7.92 23.24 5.80
N THR A 671 -8.03 21.94 6.15
CA THR A 671 -6.92 20.98 5.97
C THR A 671 -6.72 20.73 4.47
N TRP A 672 -7.81 20.47 3.74
CA TRP A 672 -7.80 20.33 2.28
C TRP A 672 -7.20 21.58 1.61
N GLN A 673 -7.67 22.78 1.97
CA GLN A 673 -7.16 24.04 1.41
C GLN A 673 -5.66 24.21 1.66
N ALA A 674 -5.19 23.97 2.88
CA ALA A 674 -3.78 24.15 3.25
C ALA A 674 -2.85 23.19 2.51
N PHE A 675 -3.30 21.94 2.28
CA PHE A 675 -2.57 20.95 1.48
C PHE A 675 -2.62 21.29 -0.01
N MET A 676 -3.81 21.57 -0.55
CA MET A 676 -4.02 21.81 -1.98
C MET A 676 -3.34 23.08 -2.49
N ARG A 677 -3.12 24.09 -1.65
CA ARG A 677 -2.26 25.24 -2.00
C ARG A 677 -0.84 24.84 -2.35
N THR A 678 -0.31 23.79 -1.71
CA THR A 678 1.02 23.25 -2.02
C THR A 678 0.94 22.31 -3.22
N ALA A 679 -0.01 21.38 -3.24
CA ALA A 679 -0.14 20.42 -4.33
C ALA A 679 -0.44 21.09 -5.69
N ALA A 680 -1.30 22.11 -5.72
CA ALA A 680 -1.62 22.85 -6.94
C ALA A 680 -0.46 23.70 -7.46
N ALA A 681 0.53 24.03 -6.63
CA ALA A 681 1.70 24.80 -7.03
C ALA A 681 2.79 23.95 -7.70
N GLU A 682 2.68 22.61 -7.66
CA GLU A 682 3.59 21.71 -8.39
C GLU A 682 3.22 21.55 -9.87
N GLY A 683 2.01 21.99 -10.26
CA GLY A 683 1.50 21.95 -11.62
C GLY A 683 1.01 23.32 -12.10
N GLU A 684 0.29 23.30 -13.22
CA GLU A 684 -0.37 24.49 -13.78
C GLU A 684 -1.86 24.19 -13.99
N PRO A 685 -2.67 24.16 -12.91
CA PRO A 685 -4.09 23.88 -12.98
C PRO A 685 -4.83 24.72 -14.01
N LYS A 686 -5.54 24.03 -14.92
CA LYS A 686 -6.37 24.69 -15.92
C LYS A 686 -7.75 25.04 -15.34
N PRO A 687 -8.35 26.17 -15.77
CA PRO A 687 -9.75 26.47 -15.47
C PRO A 687 -10.71 25.40 -16.01
N PHE A 688 -11.84 25.23 -15.32
CA PHE A 688 -12.94 24.40 -15.81
C PHE A 688 -13.83 25.24 -16.73
N PRO A 689 -13.90 24.91 -18.04
CA PRO A 689 -14.68 25.67 -18.99
C PRO A 689 -16.18 25.64 -18.67
N ARG A 690 -16.91 26.65 -19.17
CA ARG A 690 -18.36 26.68 -19.04
C ARG A 690 -18.94 25.58 -19.95
N PRO A 691 -19.91 24.79 -19.49
CA PRO A 691 -20.44 23.66 -20.24
C PRO A 691 -21.16 24.10 -21.52
N SER A 692 -21.28 23.15 -22.45
CA SER A 692 -22.02 23.32 -23.71
C SER A 692 -23.48 23.75 -23.47
N ALA A 693 -24.12 24.33 -24.50
CA ALA A 693 -25.53 24.71 -24.43
C ALA A 693 -26.46 23.52 -24.19
N THR A 694 -26.01 22.29 -24.47
CA THR A 694 -26.68 21.03 -24.12
C THR A 694 -26.97 20.94 -22.63
N TYR A 695 -25.97 21.24 -21.80
CA TYR A 695 -26.09 21.10 -20.33
C TYR A 695 -26.34 22.43 -19.62
N MET A 696 -26.01 23.56 -20.24
CA MET A 696 -26.23 24.89 -19.66
C MET A 696 -26.71 25.91 -20.72
N PRO A 697 -27.95 25.77 -21.22
CA PRO A 697 -28.49 26.65 -22.25
C PRO A 697 -28.51 28.11 -21.79
N SER A 698 -28.21 29.03 -22.70
CA SER A 698 -28.34 30.48 -22.44
C SER A 698 -29.82 30.89 -22.43
N SER A 699 -30.14 31.94 -21.68
CA SER A 699 -31.50 32.50 -21.62
C SER A 699 -32.02 32.99 -22.99
N GLU A 700 -31.13 33.23 -23.96
CA GLU A 700 -31.46 33.66 -25.32
C GLU A 700 -32.00 32.52 -26.20
N SER A 701 -31.77 31.25 -25.84
CA SER A 701 -32.22 30.08 -26.65
C SER A 701 -33.72 29.77 -26.55
N ARG A 702 -34.46 30.40 -25.62
CA ARG A 702 -35.93 30.20 -25.49
C ARG A 702 -36.75 30.99 -26.52
N GLY A 703 -36.09 31.70 -27.44
CA GLY A 703 -36.72 32.62 -28.38
C GLY A 703 -36.57 32.26 -29.86
N SER A 704 -36.58 30.99 -30.29
CA SER A 704 -36.88 30.64 -31.69
C SER A 704 -36.88 29.13 -31.92
N SER A 705 -38.04 28.48 -31.82
CA SER A 705 -38.47 27.40 -32.72
C SER A 705 -39.81 26.83 -32.25
N ARG A 706 -40.91 27.53 -32.56
CA ARG A 706 -42.20 26.84 -32.78
C ARG A 706 -42.26 26.53 -34.27
N PRO A 707 -42.32 25.25 -34.71
CA PRO A 707 -42.70 24.95 -36.06
C PRO A 707 -44.17 25.33 -36.22
N SER A 708 -44.47 26.22 -37.18
CA SER A 708 -45.85 26.46 -37.59
C SER A 708 -46.47 25.15 -38.13
N PRO A 709 -47.74 24.84 -37.84
CA PRO A 709 -48.38 23.65 -38.36
C PRO A 709 -48.55 23.75 -39.88
N SER A 710 -48.09 22.74 -40.60
CA SER A 710 -48.25 22.59 -42.04
C SER A 710 -49.73 22.56 -42.42
N ARG A 711 -50.19 23.57 -43.17
CA ARG A 711 -51.48 23.53 -43.87
C ARG A 711 -51.33 22.71 -45.15
N GLY A 712 -52.28 21.80 -45.37
CA GLY A 712 -52.41 20.97 -46.59
C GLY A 712 -52.75 21.78 -47.85
N PRO A 713 -52.76 21.14 -49.03
CA PRO A 713 -52.65 21.81 -50.31
C PRO A 713 -53.96 22.46 -50.79
N SER A 714 -53.73 23.51 -51.56
CA SER A 714 -54.62 24.51 -52.13
C SER A 714 -55.76 23.99 -53.01
N ARG A 715 -56.89 24.73 -52.99
CA ARG A 715 -57.79 24.86 -54.15
C ARG A 715 -58.14 26.34 -54.38
N GLU A 716 -57.68 26.80 -55.54
CA GLU A 716 -58.24 27.74 -56.53
C GLU A 716 -59.00 29.03 -56.11
N ASP A 717 -58.37 30.13 -56.57
CA ASP A 717 -58.89 31.27 -57.35
C ASP A 717 -59.85 32.33 -56.77
N SER A 718 -59.23 33.49 -56.46
CA SER A 718 -59.43 34.82 -57.08
C SER A 718 -60.75 35.62 -56.83
N PRO A 719 -60.76 36.97 -56.94
CA PRO A 719 -59.92 37.96 -56.26
C PRO A 719 -60.76 39.13 -55.68
N SER A 720 -60.19 39.95 -54.79
CA SER A 720 -60.68 41.34 -54.58
C SER A 720 -59.59 42.25 -54.01
N PRO A 721 -59.69 43.57 -54.29
CA PRO A 721 -58.53 44.45 -54.42
C PRO A 721 -58.11 45.13 -53.11
N GLU A 722 -56.93 45.73 -53.22
CA GLU A 722 -56.12 46.50 -52.28
C GLU A 722 -56.77 47.83 -51.75
N PRO A 723 -56.10 48.55 -50.81
CA PRO A 723 -56.72 49.09 -49.59
C PRO A 723 -56.66 50.63 -49.48
N THR A 724 -57.34 51.20 -48.48
CA THR A 724 -57.14 52.57 -47.96
C THR A 724 -57.71 52.65 -46.53
N SER A 725 -56.89 52.79 -45.48
CA SER A 725 -56.38 54.03 -44.86
C SER A 725 -57.38 54.76 -43.94
N ASP A 726 -57.07 54.72 -42.64
CA ASP A 726 -57.11 55.76 -41.60
C ASP A 726 -58.30 56.72 -41.39
N ALA A 727 -58.68 56.75 -40.10
CA ALA A 727 -59.02 57.89 -39.22
C ALA A 727 -60.36 58.65 -39.38
N GLU A 728 -61.17 58.66 -38.31
CA GLU A 728 -61.32 59.79 -37.36
C GLU A 728 -62.58 59.68 -36.45
N ARG A 729 -62.41 60.15 -35.20
CA ARG A 729 -63.36 60.82 -34.27
C ARG A 729 -64.46 60.06 -33.48
N GLU A 730 -64.20 59.96 -32.16
CA GLU A 730 -64.95 60.37 -30.94
C GLU A 730 -66.39 60.98 -31.03
N PRO A 731 -67.15 61.14 -29.89
CA PRO A 731 -66.95 60.73 -28.48
C PRO A 731 -68.24 60.19 -27.77
N ASP A 732 -68.20 60.12 -26.43
CA ASP A 732 -69.28 60.09 -25.41
C ASP A 732 -69.57 58.72 -24.77
N ASP A 733 -69.77 58.55 -23.46
CA ASP A 733 -69.57 59.33 -22.23
C ASP A 733 -69.79 58.32 -21.07
N ASP A 734 -69.46 58.75 -19.86
CA ASP A 734 -70.14 58.43 -18.59
C ASP A 734 -69.49 57.48 -17.54
N SER A 735 -69.25 58.12 -16.38
CA SER A 735 -69.34 57.68 -14.96
C SER A 735 -68.51 56.47 -14.45
N SER A 736 -67.47 56.66 -13.64
CA SER A 736 -67.39 57.10 -12.23
C SER A 736 -67.44 55.97 -11.17
N ASP A 737 -66.33 55.90 -10.46
CA ASP A 737 -66.18 55.82 -9.00
C ASP A 737 -65.85 54.52 -8.26
N SER A 738 -64.86 54.71 -7.38
CA SER A 738 -64.12 53.74 -6.56
C SER A 738 -64.76 53.51 -5.19
N PRO A 739 -64.35 52.47 -4.43
CA PRO A 739 -65.05 51.99 -3.24
C PRO A 739 -64.58 52.67 -1.94
N PRO A 740 -65.36 52.60 -0.83
CA PRO A 740 -64.90 53.06 0.47
C PRO A 740 -64.19 51.96 1.26
N ALA A 741 -63.19 52.40 2.02
CA ALA A 741 -62.55 51.69 3.12
C ALA A 741 -63.38 51.81 4.42
N LEU A 742 -63.07 50.93 5.38
CA LEU A 742 -63.23 50.93 6.86
C LEU A 742 -63.41 49.44 7.26
N GLY A 743 -62.66 48.78 8.14
CA GLY A 743 -62.07 49.17 9.41
C GLY A 743 -62.57 48.15 10.46
N GLY A 744 -61.69 47.29 10.99
CA GLY A 744 -62.00 46.25 11.98
C GLY A 744 -60.89 45.22 12.13
#